data_AF-A0ABD2CS40-F1
#
_entry.id   AF-A0ABD2CS40-F1
#
_cell.length_a   1.000
_cell.length_b   1.000
_cell.length_c   1.000
_cell.angle_alpha   90.00
_cell.angle_beta   90.00
_cell.angle_gamma   90.00
#
_symmetry.space_group_name_H-M   'P 1'
#
loop_
_entity.id
_entity.type
_entity.pdbx_description
1 polymer ?
#
loop_
_entity_poly.entity_id
_entity_poly.type
_entity_poly.pdbx_seq_one_letter_code
_entity_poly.pdbx_strand_id
1 'polypeptide(L)'
;MEKEKEKGTILTSCTQARTGGELGHVDDFYSESLPGLSVNAFPNDAEWSPETMEEKDKINQRVSRIGSWDRVSRTMLSRLSGPDKSIVREPSTKEIDNTRELTDPEPPHEVKEHLNSTMLWIVSLFVHTLLVVARPTENDIENDNTTDTEFARKNCVLSMKYKYGDLKEPQPLILTRNGTTSAILYPNVKGILYVRAGQSIYLACPGEQNSLRDMDYAQEVEATCVRNKIFHVNGENRNFSSLTCYHLPEHTARRTKSSCYDRNTHVEIGFNLSTNFLRVIELCRNEKTYNTYYTKFRMTKLIGGYQRSYPRPSKWMVGDYFGKIDINGQYNFNTQLITLQKLLNSSELAKSHLTKSRQFLSRGHMTAKVDFVYGALQSLTFWYINAAPQWMSFNAGNWESLENSVRNFATDRSLNLDVYTGVHGQMTLPNARGKQQDIYLYANGTSRAVPVPKFYWKIIYDPQSKKGTAFVGLNDPFIKSITEDIYICSDISSTIEWLTWRPNDIKAGISYACTIDDLREAIPTIPKFQTVDKTTDTEFARNNCVLSMKYKYGDLKEPQPLILTRNGTASAILYPNINGTLKVQTGQSIYLACPGEQNFLRNTNYAQEVKATCVRNKIFHVNGENRNFSSLTCYHLPEHTARHMKSPCYNRNTHVEIGFNLSTNFLRVIELCHNEKTYNTYYTKFRMTKLIGGYQRSYPRPSKWMVGDYFGKIDINRQYNFNTQLSTFQKLLNSSELAKSHLAKSRQFLSRGHLTAMVDFVYGALQSLTFWYINAAPQWMSFNAGNWERLENSIRNFSTYRSLDLDVYTGVHGQMTLPNARGKQQDIYLYVNGTNRAVPVPKFYWKIIHDPRSKKGTAFVGLNDPFIESITEDIYICSDISSKIKWLLWRPNDIKAGISYACTVDDLRKAVPTIPKFQTVGILT
;
A
#
# COMPACT_ATOMS: atom_id res chain seq x y z
N MET A 1 27.05 -21.20 -57.94
CA MET A 1 25.89 -21.92 -58.50
C MET A 1 24.82 -21.98 -57.42
N GLU A 2 23.59 -21.50 -57.61
CA GLU A 2 22.61 -21.83 -58.68
C GLU A 2 21.98 -23.22 -58.50
N LYS A 3 20.68 -23.43 -58.72
CA LYS A 3 19.50 -22.52 -58.83
C LYS A 3 18.25 -23.42 -59.01
N GLU A 4 17.07 -22.97 -58.54
CA GLU A 4 15.76 -23.35 -59.14
C GLU A 4 15.46 -24.90 -59.12
N LYS A 5 14.34 -25.49 -59.57
CA LYS A 5 12.94 -25.01 -59.74
C LYS A 5 11.92 -26.18 -59.59
N GLU A 6 10.74 -25.85 -59.05
CA GLU A 6 9.38 -26.26 -59.48
C GLU A 6 8.93 -27.70 -59.83
N LYS A 7 7.68 -28.00 -59.40
CA LYS A 7 6.63 -28.89 -60.02
C LYS A 7 6.88 -30.43 -60.02
N GLY A 8 5.88 -31.30 -59.80
CA GLY A 8 4.55 -31.07 -59.20
C GLY A 8 3.44 -32.11 -59.50
N THR A 9 2.65 -32.46 -58.46
CA THR A 9 1.20 -32.86 -58.50
C THR A 9 0.78 -34.34 -58.77
N ILE A 10 -0.32 -34.74 -58.10
CA ILE A 10 -1.29 -35.86 -58.36
C ILE A 10 -0.99 -37.30 -57.81
N LEU A 11 -1.53 -37.55 -56.59
CA LEU A 11 -2.43 -38.63 -56.13
C LEU A 11 -2.20 -40.16 -56.40
N THR A 12 -2.37 -40.95 -55.31
CA THR A 12 -2.92 -42.33 -55.19
C THR A 12 -2.23 -43.52 -55.89
N SER A 13 -2.24 -44.78 -55.38
CA SER A 13 -2.50 -45.33 -54.03
C SER A 13 -2.16 -46.85 -53.97
N CYS A 14 -1.93 -47.39 -52.75
CA CYS A 14 -2.09 -48.81 -52.35
C CYS A 14 -1.33 -49.95 -53.09
N THR A 15 -0.33 -50.53 -52.41
CA THR A 15 -0.12 -52.00 -52.17
C THR A 15 1.08 -52.13 -51.22
N GLN A 16 1.06 -52.60 -49.96
CA GLN A 16 0.41 -53.71 -49.23
C GLN A 16 1.29 -54.98 -49.11
N ALA A 17 1.28 -55.57 -47.91
CA ALA A 17 1.76 -56.91 -47.51
C ALA A 17 3.28 -57.23 -47.43
N ARG A 18 3.75 -57.43 -46.18
CA ARG A 18 4.15 -58.77 -45.70
C ARG A 18 3.74 -58.94 -44.22
N THR A 19 3.65 -60.18 -43.76
CA THR A 19 2.81 -60.63 -42.63
C THR A 19 3.40 -61.82 -41.85
N GLY A 20 2.81 -62.14 -40.68
CA GLY A 20 3.04 -63.35 -39.88
C GLY A 20 4.07 -63.17 -38.74
N GLY A 21 3.89 -63.75 -37.54
CA GLY A 21 2.80 -64.58 -36.96
C GLY A 21 3.17 -64.98 -35.50
N GLU A 22 2.35 -65.65 -34.68
CA GLU A 22 0.96 -66.13 -34.79
C GLU A 22 0.40 -66.56 -33.39
N LEU A 23 -0.74 -67.30 -33.34
CA LEU A 23 -1.48 -67.88 -32.17
C LEU A 23 -2.39 -66.89 -31.39
N GLY A 24 -3.67 -67.17 -31.03
CA GLY A 24 -4.62 -68.28 -31.31
C GLY A 24 -5.65 -68.46 -30.16
N HIS A 25 -6.93 -68.05 -30.26
CA HIS A 25 -8.16 -68.77 -30.74
C HIS A 25 -8.72 -69.87 -29.80
N VAL A 26 -10.04 -70.04 -29.51
CA VAL A 26 -11.30 -69.31 -29.91
C VAL A 26 -12.06 -68.75 -28.65
N ASP A 27 -13.34 -68.94 -28.24
CA ASP A 27 -14.58 -69.67 -28.67
C ASP A 27 -15.87 -69.06 -27.99
N ASP A 28 -17.11 -69.48 -28.33
CA ASP A 28 -18.42 -68.86 -27.97
C ASP A 28 -19.41 -69.70 -27.11
N PHE A 29 -20.28 -69.07 -26.27
CA PHE A 29 -21.62 -69.61 -25.84
C PHE A 29 -22.56 -68.55 -25.17
N TYR A 30 -23.82 -68.93 -24.91
CA TYR A 30 -24.98 -68.10 -24.47
C TYR A 30 -25.28 -68.07 -22.93
N SER A 31 -26.13 -67.10 -22.54
CA SER A 31 -27.12 -67.11 -21.42
C SER A 31 -26.77 -66.79 -19.93
N GLU A 32 -27.45 -65.73 -19.45
CA GLU A 32 -28.12 -65.45 -18.15
C GLU A 32 -27.75 -66.11 -16.81
N SER A 33 -27.63 -65.28 -15.75
CA SER A 33 -28.43 -65.42 -14.51
C SER A 33 -28.50 -64.14 -13.65
N LEU A 34 -29.67 -63.88 -13.05
CA LEU A 34 -29.98 -62.84 -12.04
C LEU A 34 -29.92 -63.44 -10.60
N PRO A 35 -30.18 -62.72 -9.47
CA PRO A 35 -30.78 -61.38 -9.28
C PRO A 35 -30.08 -60.46 -8.24
N GLY A 36 -30.60 -59.23 -7.99
CA GLY A 36 -30.14 -58.49 -6.79
C GLY A 36 -30.54 -57.03 -6.42
N LEU A 37 -31.54 -56.34 -7.01
CA LEU A 37 -32.06 -55.00 -6.58
C LEU A 37 -31.05 -53.81 -6.68
N SER A 38 -31.41 -52.53 -6.89
CA SER A 38 -32.54 -51.77 -7.45
C SER A 38 -31.98 -50.33 -7.78
N VAL A 39 -32.59 -49.35 -8.47
CA VAL A 39 -33.97 -48.83 -8.62
C VAL A 39 -34.14 -48.20 -10.03
N ASN A 40 -35.38 -47.89 -10.44
CA ASN A 40 -35.80 -47.52 -11.81
C ASN A 40 -35.74 -46.01 -12.18
N ALA A 41 -35.58 -45.77 -13.49
CA ALA A 41 -36.35 -44.90 -14.41
C ALA A 41 -36.56 -43.36 -14.23
N PHE A 42 -36.60 -42.75 -15.43
CA PHE A 42 -37.21 -41.50 -15.94
C PHE A 42 -38.66 -41.20 -15.44
N PRO A 43 -39.25 -39.98 -15.60
CA PRO A 43 -39.15 -39.13 -16.81
C PRO A 43 -39.08 -37.59 -16.63
N ASN A 44 -39.30 -36.89 -17.75
CA ASN A 44 -39.34 -35.44 -17.93
C ASN A 44 -40.70 -34.82 -17.48
N ASP A 45 -40.91 -33.57 -17.95
CA ASP A 45 -42.19 -32.90 -18.21
C ASP A 45 -42.84 -32.11 -17.07
N ALA A 46 -42.46 -30.83 -17.03
CA ALA A 46 -43.37 -29.72 -16.77
C ALA A 46 -42.87 -28.47 -17.51
N GLU A 47 -43.46 -28.18 -18.67
CA GLU A 47 -43.41 -26.83 -19.25
C GLU A 47 -44.16 -25.83 -18.34
N TRP A 48 -43.97 -24.54 -18.55
CA TRP A 48 -45.05 -23.57 -18.81
C TRP A 48 -44.39 -22.23 -19.17
N SER A 49 -44.90 -21.57 -20.20
CA SER A 49 -44.36 -20.30 -20.74
C SER A 49 -45.51 -19.32 -21.06
N PRO A 50 -45.25 -18.02 -21.34
CA PRO A 50 -46.02 -16.98 -20.66
C PRO A 50 -47.09 -16.25 -21.48
N GLU A 51 -48.15 -15.84 -20.77
CA GLU A 51 -49.08 -14.75 -21.14
C GLU A 51 -49.10 -13.76 -19.95
N THR A 52 -48.80 -12.45 -20.02
CA THR A 52 -49.03 -11.32 -20.96
C THR A 52 -50.27 -10.48 -20.62
N MET A 53 -50.04 -9.20 -20.28
CA MET A 53 -50.96 -8.06 -20.47
C MET A 53 -52.27 -8.10 -19.62
N GLU A 54 -52.91 -6.98 -19.24
CA GLU A 54 -52.71 -5.53 -19.39
C GLU A 54 -53.20 -4.86 -18.07
N GLU A 55 -53.02 -3.57 -17.73
CA GLU A 55 -53.02 -2.33 -18.52
C GLU A 55 -51.70 -1.53 -18.34
N LYS A 56 -50.98 -1.12 -19.40
CA LYS A 56 -51.23 -0.05 -20.39
C LYS A 56 -50.92 1.39 -19.89
N ASP A 57 -49.76 1.89 -20.33
CA ASP A 57 -49.44 3.32 -20.40
C ASP A 57 -50.49 4.12 -21.17
N LYS A 58 -50.83 5.33 -20.69
CA LYS A 58 -50.81 6.60 -21.47
C LYS A 58 -50.33 7.73 -20.54
N ILE A 59 -49.14 8.33 -20.76
CA ILE A 59 -48.87 9.46 -21.69
C ILE A 59 -49.65 10.72 -21.23
N ASN A 60 -49.08 11.89 -20.88
CA ASN A 60 -47.81 12.56 -21.22
C ASN A 60 -47.42 13.58 -20.08
N GLN A 61 -46.33 14.38 -20.02
CA GLN A 61 -45.15 14.61 -20.87
C GLN A 61 -43.88 15.03 -20.05
N ARG A 62 -43.51 16.33 -20.00
CA ARG A 62 -42.26 16.90 -19.43
C ARG A 62 -42.36 18.43 -19.18
N VAL A 63 -41.96 18.92 -18.01
CA VAL A 63 -41.19 20.18 -17.76
C VAL A 63 -40.51 19.98 -16.39
N SER A 64 -39.21 19.72 -16.21
CA SER A 64 -37.95 20.40 -16.56
C SER A 64 -37.56 21.61 -15.68
N ARG A 65 -36.35 21.52 -15.09
CA ARG A 65 -35.45 22.60 -14.59
C ARG A 65 -35.71 23.27 -13.23
N ILE A 66 -34.60 23.34 -12.47
CA ILE A 66 -34.20 24.36 -11.46
C ILE A 66 -35.09 24.42 -10.19
N GLY A 67 -34.58 24.45 -8.95
CA GLY A 67 -33.20 24.38 -8.45
C GLY A 67 -32.85 25.56 -7.53
N SER A 68 -32.50 25.30 -6.28
CA SER A 68 -32.02 26.32 -5.32
C SER A 68 -30.77 25.88 -4.57
N TRP A 69 -29.95 26.86 -4.19
CA TRP A 69 -28.91 26.75 -3.16
C TRP A 69 -29.48 27.12 -1.78
N ASP A 70 -28.70 26.81 -0.74
CA ASP A 70 -28.59 27.54 0.54
C ASP A 70 -29.84 27.71 1.46
N ARG A 71 -29.73 27.81 2.79
CA ARG A 71 -28.64 27.49 3.76
C ARG A 71 -29.27 27.39 5.17
N VAL A 72 -28.54 26.85 6.16
CA VAL A 72 -28.79 26.89 7.63
C VAL A 72 -30.02 26.05 8.07
N SER A 73 -30.02 25.07 8.99
CA SER A 73 -29.20 24.62 10.14
C SER A 73 -29.81 24.93 11.52
N ARG A 74 -30.45 23.89 12.11
CA ARG A 74 -30.58 23.61 13.57
C ARG A 74 -31.56 24.55 14.36
N THR A 75 -32.23 24.14 15.44
CA THR A 75 -32.25 22.84 16.18
C THR A 75 -33.55 22.61 16.99
N MET A 76 -33.84 21.33 17.28
CA MET A 76 -34.45 20.78 18.52
C MET A 76 -35.94 20.99 18.92
N LEU A 77 -36.53 19.84 19.28
CA LEU A 77 -37.41 19.56 20.43
C LEU A 77 -38.88 20.05 20.48
N SER A 78 -39.71 19.19 19.87
CA SER A 78 -40.72 18.36 20.58
C SER A 78 -42.20 18.81 20.62
N ARG A 79 -43.06 17.78 20.71
CA ARG A 79 -44.54 17.77 20.76
C ARG A 79 -45.19 18.21 19.42
N LEU A 80 -46.06 17.41 18.78
CA LEU A 80 -47.26 16.66 19.23
C LEU A 80 -48.47 17.55 19.54
N SER A 81 -49.04 18.15 18.49
CA SER A 81 -50.49 18.38 18.35
C SER A 81 -50.83 18.55 16.86
N GLY A 82 -52.10 18.30 16.49
CA GLY A 82 -52.58 18.33 15.10
C GLY A 82 -52.88 19.74 14.54
N PRO A 83 -53.41 19.80 13.29
CA PRO A 83 -53.82 21.04 12.62
C PRO A 83 -55.10 21.64 13.28
N ASP A 84 -55.58 22.83 12.93
CA ASP A 84 -56.08 23.20 11.58
C ASP A 84 -56.53 24.69 11.50
N LYS A 85 -56.73 25.19 10.28
CA LYS A 85 -57.43 26.45 9.88
C LYS A 85 -56.80 27.79 10.31
N SER A 86 -57.00 28.90 9.57
CA SER A 86 -57.43 29.13 8.16
C SER A 86 -57.31 30.63 7.80
N ILE A 87 -57.51 30.97 6.50
CA ILE A 87 -58.06 32.25 6.00
C ILE A 87 -57.19 33.54 6.15
N VAL A 88 -57.16 34.52 5.23
CA VAL A 88 -57.33 34.56 3.75
C VAL A 88 -56.91 35.96 3.23
N ARG A 89 -56.28 36.07 2.03
CA ARG A 89 -56.18 37.26 1.10
C ARG A 89 -55.72 38.64 1.65
N GLU A 90 -55.31 39.64 0.85
CA GLU A 90 -54.60 39.78 -0.45
C GLU A 90 -53.91 41.18 -0.47
N PRO A 91 -53.00 41.51 -1.42
CA PRO A 91 -52.09 42.66 -1.30
C PRO A 91 -52.43 43.87 -2.19
N SER A 92 -51.81 45.03 -1.90
CA SER A 92 -51.60 46.10 -2.89
C SER A 92 -50.37 47.01 -2.60
N THR A 93 -49.55 47.22 -3.65
CA THR A 93 -48.99 48.50 -4.18
C THR A 93 -48.28 49.51 -3.25
N LYS A 94 -46.99 49.84 -3.49
CA LYS A 94 -46.43 51.04 -4.21
C LYS A 94 -46.59 52.40 -3.49
N GLU A 95 -45.74 53.44 -3.59
CA GLU A 95 -44.37 53.73 -4.14
C GLU A 95 -44.06 55.23 -3.83
N ILE A 96 -42.90 55.78 -4.25
CA ILE A 96 -42.58 57.25 -4.39
C ILE A 96 -42.16 58.09 -3.13
N ASP A 97 -40.84 58.22 -2.93
CA ASP A 97 -39.96 59.42 -3.15
C ASP A 97 -39.97 60.76 -2.33
N ASN A 98 -38.74 61.12 -1.87
CA ASN A 98 -38.01 62.42 -1.89
C ASN A 98 -38.15 63.65 -0.91
N THR A 99 -36.99 64.30 -0.68
CA THR A 99 -36.70 65.71 -0.20
C THR A 99 -37.10 66.13 1.24
N ARG A 100 -36.51 67.11 1.99
CA ARG A 100 -35.35 68.09 1.95
C ARG A 100 -35.25 68.78 3.37
N GLU A 101 -34.27 69.59 3.85
CA GLU A 101 -32.84 69.95 3.60
C GLU A 101 -32.31 70.86 4.77
N LEU A 102 -30.99 71.21 4.81
CA LEU A 102 -30.32 72.30 5.61
C LEU A 102 -30.23 72.14 7.16
N THR A 103 -29.25 72.66 7.93
CA THR A 103 -28.10 73.61 7.75
C THR A 103 -26.79 73.12 8.45
N ASP A 104 -25.65 73.73 8.10
CA ASP A 104 -24.28 73.53 8.65
C ASP A 104 -23.82 74.77 9.48
N PRO A 105 -22.70 74.80 10.27
CA PRO A 105 -21.32 74.44 9.89
C PRO A 105 -20.49 73.76 11.05
N GLU A 106 -19.15 73.64 11.13
CA GLU A 106 -17.95 74.26 10.47
C GLU A 106 -16.73 73.27 10.39
N PRO A 107 -15.61 73.61 9.71
CA PRO A 107 -14.51 72.69 9.30
C PRO A 107 -13.17 72.97 10.09
N PRO A 108 -11.94 72.48 9.70
CA PRO A 108 -11.56 71.75 8.48
C PRO A 108 -10.52 70.58 8.54
N HIS A 109 -10.61 69.73 7.49
CA HIS A 109 -9.54 69.00 6.74
C HIS A 109 -8.55 68.05 7.48
N GLU A 110 -8.21 66.85 6.99
CA GLU A 110 -8.63 66.03 5.83
C GLU A 110 -8.59 64.52 6.21
N VAL A 111 -9.62 63.71 5.94
CA VAL A 111 -9.84 62.90 4.69
C VAL A 111 -8.74 61.84 4.47
N LYS A 112 -9.01 60.52 4.36
CA LYS A 112 -10.25 59.81 3.94
C LYS A 112 -10.47 58.44 4.64
N GLU A 113 -11.70 58.24 5.13
CA GLU A 113 -12.62 57.08 5.03
C GLU A 113 -12.12 55.69 4.54
N HIS A 114 -12.69 54.51 4.89
CA HIS A 114 -13.60 53.99 5.95
C HIS A 114 -13.92 52.49 5.60
N LEU A 115 -14.66 51.62 6.31
CA LEU A 115 -15.42 51.65 7.58
C LEU A 115 -15.40 50.25 8.28
N ASN A 116 -16.42 49.92 9.08
CA ASN A 116 -16.62 48.73 9.92
C ASN A 116 -17.36 47.56 9.21
N SER A 117 -17.39 46.30 9.68
CA SER A 117 -17.16 45.65 11.00
C SER A 117 -18.40 45.53 11.93
N THR A 118 -18.28 44.64 12.95
CA THR A 118 -19.31 44.04 13.86
C THR A 118 -20.08 42.84 13.27
N MET A 119 -20.68 41.87 14.01
CA MET A 119 -20.49 41.24 15.34
C MET A 119 -21.36 39.94 15.42
N LEU A 120 -21.17 38.92 16.29
CA LEU A 120 -20.05 38.50 17.14
C LEU A 120 -19.96 36.93 17.26
N TRP A 121 -20.24 36.31 18.43
CA TRP A 121 -19.86 34.92 18.84
C TRP A 121 -20.90 34.30 19.83
N ILE A 122 -20.88 33.04 20.33
CA ILE A 122 -19.82 31.99 20.53
C ILE A 122 -20.34 30.56 20.12
N VAL A 123 -20.12 29.35 20.69
CA VAL A 123 -19.50 28.78 21.94
C VAL A 123 -18.98 27.31 21.76
N SER A 124 -18.02 26.91 22.61
CA SER A 124 -17.65 25.61 23.27
C SER A 124 -18.28 24.21 22.97
N LEU A 125 -17.68 23.06 23.37
CA LEU A 125 -16.26 22.59 23.56
C LEU A 125 -16.21 21.06 23.94
N PHE A 126 -14.99 20.53 24.23
CA PHE A 126 -14.61 19.22 24.83
C PHE A 126 -14.60 17.96 23.93
N VAL A 127 -13.72 16.96 24.13
CA VAL A 127 -12.74 16.69 25.23
C VAL A 127 -11.29 16.68 24.72
N HIS A 128 -10.31 17.03 25.58
CA HIS A 128 -8.88 16.91 25.28
C HIS A 128 -8.02 16.59 26.53
N THR A 129 -7.23 15.52 26.47
CA THR A 129 -6.17 15.12 27.40
C THR A 129 -5.43 13.92 26.76
N LEU A 130 -4.12 13.68 26.94
CA LEU A 130 -3.07 14.43 27.62
C LEU A 130 -1.73 14.06 26.93
N LEU A 131 -0.94 15.02 26.46
CA LEU A 131 0.44 14.76 26.00
C LEU A 131 1.32 15.99 26.20
N VAL A 132 2.27 15.88 27.12
CA VAL A 132 3.25 16.95 27.41
C VAL A 132 4.45 16.80 26.49
N VAL A 133 4.71 17.83 25.69
CA VAL A 133 6.02 18.11 25.10
C VAL A 133 6.33 19.57 25.46
N ALA A 134 7.56 19.86 25.87
CA ALA A 134 7.91 21.16 26.44
C ALA A 134 7.69 22.31 25.43
N ARG A 135 7.09 23.40 25.91
CA ARG A 135 7.16 24.70 25.22
C ARG A 135 8.51 25.35 25.55
N PRO A 136 9.15 26.06 24.61
CA PRO A 136 10.09 27.12 24.97
C PRO A 136 9.40 28.15 25.87
N THR A 137 10.13 28.72 26.82
CA THR A 137 9.66 29.84 27.64
C THR A 137 9.60 31.13 26.84
N GLU A 138 8.74 32.06 27.25
CA GLU A 138 8.33 33.24 26.47
C GLU A 138 9.39 34.39 26.41
N ASN A 139 10.68 34.06 26.60
CA ASN A 139 11.79 35.01 26.70
C ASN A 139 12.78 35.00 25.52
N ASP A 140 12.65 34.08 24.55
CA ASP A 140 13.61 33.94 23.43
C ASP A 140 13.33 34.88 22.22
N ILE A 141 12.35 35.79 22.33
CA ILE A 141 11.78 36.50 21.17
C ILE A 141 12.55 37.79 20.77
N GLU A 142 13.31 38.43 21.66
CA GLU A 142 13.91 39.75 21.38
C GLU A 142 15.29 39.71 20.67
N ASN A 143 15.97 38.56 20.60
CA ASN A 143 17.39 38.49 20.17
C ASN A 143 17.62 38.20 18.66
N ASP A 144 16.60 37.90 17.85
CA ASP A 144 16.76 37.57 16.41
C ASP A 144 16.86 38.83 15.51
N ASN A 145 16.36 39.99 15.97
CA ASN A 145 16.26 41.22 15.15
C ASN A 145 17.56 42.06 15.10
N THR A 146 18.42 41.98 16.12
CA THR A 146 19.63 42.82 16.23
C THR A 146 20.74 42.37 15.28
N THR A 147 20.87 41.06 15.04
CA THR A 147 21.90 40.50 14.16
C THR A 147 21.62 40.74 12.68
N ASP A 148 20.38 40.54 12.22
CA ASP A 148 19.97 40.83 10.83
C ASP A 148 20.08 42.34 10.52
N THR A 149 19.75 43.21 11.48
CA THR A 149 19.85 44.67 11.27
C THR A 149 21.29 45.19 11.23
N GLU A 150 22.24 44.61 11.99
CA GLU A 150 23.66 44.96 11.82
C GLU A 150 24.23 44.40 10.51
N PHE A 151 23.91 43.16 10.12
CA PHE A 151 24.37 42.59 8.86
C PHE A 151 23.88 43.40 7.64
N ALA A 152 22.62 43.85 7.67
CA ALA A 152 22.00 44.67 6.63
C ALA A 152 22.61 46.09 6.47
N ARG A 153 23.34 46.60 7.47
CA ARG A 153 24.08 47.89 7.33
C ARG A 153 25.25 47.77 6.35
N LYS A 154 25.82 46.58 6.18
CA LYS A 154 27.04 46.31 5.38
C LYS A 154 26.84 45.32 4.23
N ASN A 155 25.65 44.73 4.08
CA ASN A 155 25.32 43.70 3.08
C ASN A 155 23.85 43.84 2.67
N CYS A 156 23.40 43.11 1.66
CA CYS A 156 21.99 43.12 1.23
C CYS A 156 21.21 41.96 1.86
N VAL A 157 20.00 42.27 2.35
CA VAL A 157 19.09 41.35 3.03
C VAL A 157 17.68 41.56 2.47
N LEU A 158 17.17 40.55 1.79
CA LEU A 158 15.94 40.65 0.99
C LEU A 158 14.92 39.59 1.41
N SER A 159 13.69 40.00 1.71
CA SER A 159 12.59 39.08 1.96
C SER A 159 12.06 38.53 0.63
N MET A 160 12.12 37.22 0.40
CA MET A 160 11.60 36.57 -0.82
C MET A 160 10.11 36.19 -0.70
N LYS A 161 9.44 36.55 0.40
CA LYS A 161 8.04 36.19 0.69
C LYS A 161 7.10 36.83 -0.35
N TYR A 162 6.18 36.04 -0.93
CA TYR A 162 5.21 36.54 -1.91
C TYR A 162 4.33 37.67 -1.33
N LYS A 163 3.97 38.65 -2.17
CA LYS A 163 3.34 39.96 -1.85
C LYS A 163 4.16 40.89 -0.93
N TYR A 164 4.52 40.42 0.26
CA TYR A 164 5.06 41.23 1.34
C TYR A 164 6.58 41.37 1.35
N GLY A 165 7.29 40.56 0.55
CA GLY A 165 8.73 40.63 0.37
C GLY A 165 9.19 41.69 -0.63
N ASP A 166 10.49 41.71 -0.85
CA ASP A 166 11.20 42.65 -1.72
C ASP A 166 11.24 42.18 -3.19
N LEU A 167 11.13 40.87 -3.42
CA LEU A 167 10.88 40.33 -4.77
C LEU A 167 9.43 40.63 -5.17
N LYS A 168 9.24 41.60 -6.07
CA LYS A 168 7.93 42.03 -6.60
C LYS A 168 7.58 41.28 -7.90
N GLU A 169 6.30 41.35 -8.28
CA GLU A 169 5.78 40.70 -9.48
C GLU A 169 5.68 41.68 -10.66
N PRO A 170 5.89 41.23 -11.91
CA PRO A 170 6.37 39.91 -12.32
C PRO A 170 7.83 39.66 -11.91
N GLN A 171 8.08 38.57 -11.16
CA GLN A 171 9.39 38.32 -10.58
C GLN A 171 10.44 37.85 -11.62
N PRO A 172 11.66 38.41 -11.65
CA PRO A 172 12.77 37.84 -12.40
C PRO A 172 13.25 36.52 -11.78
N LEU A 173 13.97 35.73 -12.57
CA LEU A 173 14.79 34.65 -12.05
C LEU A 173 16.02 35.24 -11.36
N ILE A 174 16.28 34.86 -10.11
CA ILE A 174 17.48 35.26 -9.38
C ILE A 174 18.55 34.19 -9.55
N LEU A 175 19.70 34.57 -10.11
CA LEU A 175 20.73 33.67 -10.59
C LEU A 175 22.11 34.01 -10.02
N THR A 176 22.94 32.98 -9.89
CA THR A 176 24.40 33.06 -9.85
C THR A 176 24.96 32.56 -11.18
N ARG A 177 26.14 33.04 -11.57
CA ARG A 177 26.82 32.65 -12.80
C ARG A 177 28.25 32.22 -12.49
N ASN A 178 28.72 31.16 -13.12
CA ASN A 178 30.10 30.70 -13.08
C ASN A 178 30.49 30.28 -14.51
N GLY A 179 31.33 31.08 -15.17
CA GLY A 179 31.54 31.00 -16.61
C GLY A 179 30.21 31.14 -17.36
N THR A 180 29.96 30.23 -18.31
CA THR A 180 28.68 30.13 -19.07
C THR A 180 27.57 29.40 -18.33
N THR A 181 27.77 29.01 -17.07
CA THR A 181 26.80 28.24 -16.28
C THR A 181 26.01 29.16 -15.34
N SER A 182 24.70 29.33 -15.59
CA SER A 182 23.78 30.04 -14.71
C SER A 182 22.97 29.08 -13.82
N ALA A 183 22.78 29.39 -12.53
CA ALA A 183 22.07 28.57 -11.56
C ALA A 183 21.24 29.41 -10.57
N ILE A 184 20.09 28.91 -10.11
CA ILE A 184 19.19 29.61 -9.17
C ILE A 184 19.90 29.89 -7.84
N LEU A 185 19.87 31.15 -7.41
CA LEU A 185 20.25 31.58 -6.07
C LEU A 185 19.04 31.49 -5.14
N TYR A 186 19.15 30.73 -4.03
CA TYR A 186 18.05 30.50 -3.10
C TYR A 186 18.17 31.30 -1.79
N PRO A 187 17.06 31.69 -1.14
CA PRO A 187 17.04 32.26 0.20
C PRO A 187 17.26 31.18 1.27
N ASN A 188 17.43 31.60 2.53
CA ASN A 188 17.42 30.70 3.69
C ASN A 188 16.01 30.10 3.95
N VAL A 189 15.92 29.21 4.94
CA VAL A 189 14.66 28.54 5.31
C VAL A 189 13.58 29.47 5.92
N LYS A 190 13.94 30.68 6.37
CA LYS A 190 12.99 31.73 6.78
C LYS A 190 12.43 32.53 5.57
N GLY A 191 12.94 32.27 4.36
CA GLY A 191 12.61 33.00 3.13
C GLY A 191 13.38 34.31 2.94
N ILE A 192 14.54 34.47 3.58
CA ILE A 192 15.41 35.65 3.49
C ILE A 192 16.64 35.34 2.63
N LEU A 193 16.91 36.14 1.61
CA LEU A 193 18.10 36.08 0.76
C LEU A 193 19.15 37.07 1.25
N TYR A 194 20.38 36.59 1.45
CA TYR A 194 21.53 37.39 1.85
C TYR A 194 22.54 37.45 0.70
N VAL A 195 23.02 38.64 0.37
CA VAL A 195 24.05 38.88 -0.65
C VAL A 195 25.10 39.82 -0.04
N ARG A 196 26.39 39.49 -0.15
CA ARG A 196 27.45 40.32 0.43
C ARG A 196 27.63 41.62 -0.36
N ALA A 197 28.03 42.71 0.27
CA ALA A 197 28.42 43.92 -0.47
C ALA A 197 29.55 43.60 -1.47
N GLY A 198 29.45 44.15 -2.69
CA GLY A 198 30.34 43.84 -3.80
C GLY A 198 30.11 42.47 -4.48
N GLN A 199 29.15 41.67 -4.02
CA GLN A 199 28.77 40.42 -4.69
C GLN A 199 27.71 40.67 -5.76
N SER A 200 28.00 40.26 -6.99
CA SER A 200 27.05 40.23 -8.11
C SER A 200 26.05 39.07 -8.02
N ILE A 201 24.82 39.36 -8.44
CA ILE A 201 23.78 38.38 -8.81
C ILE A 201 23.27 38.75 -10.20
N TYR A 202 22.65 37.80 -10.91
CA TYR A 202 22.03 38.06 -12.22
C TYR A 202 20.52 37.97 -12.10
N LEU A 203 19.82 38.90 -12.73
CA LEU A 203 18.36 38.91 -12.83
C LEU A 203 17.97 38.65 -14.28
N ALA A 204 17.11 37.65 -14.52
CA ALA A 204 16.72 37.25 -15.87
C ALA A 204 15.19 37.25 -16.05
N CYS A 205 14.76 37.83 -17.17
CA CYS A 205 13.37 37.91 -17.65
C CYS A 205 13.24 37.22 -19.02
N PRO A 206 13.43 35.88 -19.10
CA PRO A 206 13.36 35.16 -20.36
C PRO A 206 11.95 35.16 -20.96
N GLY A 207 11.90 35.02 -22.28
CA GLY A 207 10.67 34.99 -23.09
C GLY A 207 10.69 36.01 -24.22
N GLU A 208 9.87 35.80 -25.26
CA GLU A 208 9.75 36.78 -26.34
C GLU A 208 9.19 38.11 -25.81
N GLN A 209 9.83 39.22 -26.21
CA GLN A 209 9.53 40.59 -25.77
C GLN A 209 9.57 40.83 -24.24
N ASN A 210 10.03 39.85 -23.44
CA ASN A 210 10.22 40.01 -22.00
C ASN A 210 11.61 40.62 -21.71
N SER A 211 11.69 41.42 -20.65
CA SER A 211 12.90 42.13 -20.20
C SER A 211 12.68 42.70 -18.79
N LEU A 212 13.74 43.19 -18.13
CA LEU A 212 13.58 44.01 -16.93
C LEU A 212 13.01 45.39 -17.28
N ARG A 213 12.14 45.91 -16.41
CA ARG A 213 11.60 47.27 -16.50
C ARG A 213 12.70 48.30 -16.29
N ASP A 214 12.61 49.38 -17.04
CA ASP A 214 13.46 50.56 -16.93
C ASP A 214 14.98 50.27 -17.11
N MET A 215 15.29 49.23 -17.91
CA MET A 215 16.64 48.66 -18.12
C MET A 215 16.91 48.37 -19.62
N ASP A 216 16.61 49.32 -20.51
CA ASP A 216 16.95 49.27 -21.96
C ASP A 216 16.58 47.95 -22.68
N TYR A 217 15.45 47.37 -22.31
CA TYR A 217 14.96 46.07 -22.80
C TYR A 217 15.89 44.87 -22.55
N ALA A 218 16.81 44.97 -21.57
CA ALA A 218 17.70 43.88 -21.20
C ALA A 218 16.93 42.65 -20.67
N GLN A 219 17.09 41.51 -21.35
CA GLN A 219 16.58 40.21 -20.89
C GLN A 219 17.30 39.70 -19.64
N GLU A 220 18.57 40.08 -19.46
CA GLU A 220 19.38 39.72 -18.31
C GLU A 220 20.25 40.92 -17.89
N VAL A 221 20.33 41.21 -16.59
CA VAL A 221 21.23 42.23 -16.04
C VAL A 221 22.06 41.67 -14.90
N GLU A 222 23.26 42.24 -14.71
CA GLU A 222 24.06 42.03 -13.51
C GLU A 222 23.69 43.08 -12.45
N ALA A 223 23.46 42.64 -11.21
CA ALA A 223 23.12 43.48 -10.09
C ALA A 223 24.12 43.24 -8.95
N THR A 224 24.95 44.25 -8.64
CA THR A 224 25.94 44.16 -7.56
C THR A 224 25.34 44.66 -6.26
N CYS A 225 25.39 43.87 -5.18
CA CYS A 225 24.88 44.33 -3.89
C CYS A 225 25.70 45.51 -3.33
N VAL A 226 25.01 46.58 -2.88
CA VAL A 226 25.61 47.73 -2.20
C VAL A 226 25.40 47.62 -0.69
N ARG A 227 24.15 47.71 -0.21
CA ARG A 227 23.75 47.54 1.20
C ARG A 227 22.22 47.48 1.35
N ASN A 228 21.73 46.85 2.42
CA ASN A 228 20.32 46.73 2.79
C ASN A 228 19.45 46.15 1.66
N LYS A 229 18.85 47.00 0.82
CA LYS A 229 18.03 46.61 -0.35
C LYS A 229 18.51 47.23 -1.66
N ILE A 230 19.66 47.92 -1.64
CA ILE A 230 20.19 48.68 -2.77
C ILE A 230 21.20 47.84 -3.54
N PHE A 231 21.00 47.75 -4.84
CA PHE A 231 21.88 47.10 -5.80
C PHE A 231 22.32 48.12 -6.86
N HIS A 232 23.56 48.00 -7.30
CA HIS A 232 24.11 48.74 -8.43
C HIS A 232 23.82 47.98 -9.72
N VAL A 233 23.13 48.62 -10.67
CA VAL A 233 22.67 48.05 -11.94
C VAL A 233 22.77 49.13 -13.02
N ASN A 234 23.35 48.82 -14.18
CA ASN A 234 23.53 49.75 -15.31
C ASN A 234 24.08 51.15 -14.92
N GLY A 235 24.99 51.23 -13.94
CA GLY A 235 25.57 52.48 -13.46
C GLY A 235 24.80 53.19 -12.34
N GLU A 236 23.60 52.73 -11.99
CA GLU A 236 22.74 53.36 -10.97
C GLU A 236 22.53 52.50 -9.73
N ASN A 237 22.31 53.15 -8.58
CA ASN A 237 21.95 52.49 -7.32
C ASN A 237 20.43 52.42 -7.18
N ARG A 238 19.83 51.26 -7.45
CA ARG A 238 18.37 51.04 -7.39
C ARG A 238 17.96 50.12 -6.24
N ASN A 239 16.73 50.28 -5.75
CA ASN A 239 16.16 49.36 -4.77
C ASN A 239 15.72 48.07 -5.48
N PHE A 240 16.09 46.91 -4.93
CA PHE A 240 15.76 45.59 -5.46
C PHE A 240 14.27 45.42 -5.80
N SER A 241 13.36 46.06 -5.05
CA SER A 241 11.91 45.99 -5.31
C SER A 241 11.44 46.65 -6.60
N SER A 242 12.28 47.45 -7.28
CA SER A 242 12.00 47.98 -8.62
C SER A 242 12.39 47.00 -9.75
N LEU A 243 13.32 46.07 -9.47
CA LEU A 243 13.91 45.17 -10.45
C LEU A 243 12.95 44.02 -10.78
N THR A 244 12.00 44.32 -11.66
CA THR A 244 10.88 43.45 -12.07
C THR A 244 10.83 43.27 -13.57
N CYS A 245 10.21 42.20 -14.05
CA CYS A 245 10.04 41.96 -15.48
C CYS A 245 8.80 42.65 -16.05
N TYR A 246 8.71 42.80 -17.38
CA TYR A 246 7.45 43.12 -18.04
C TYR A 246 6.44 41.96 -17.91
N HIS A 247 6.90 40.72 -18.07
CA HIS A 247 6.10 39.50 -17.96
C HIS A 247 6.79 38.44 -17.09
N LEU A 248 6.04 37.44 -16.59
CA LEU A 248 6.67 36.34 -15.85
C LEU A 248 7.64 35.56 -16.76
N PRO A 249 8.83 35.16 -16.25
CA PRO A 249 9.82 34.35 -16.96
C PRO A 249 9.19 33.18 -17.73
N GLU A 250 9.41 33.15 -19.05
CA GLU A 250 8.82 32.14 -19.92
C GLU A 250 9.57 30.81 -19.82
N HIS A 251 8.84 29.78 -19.39
CA HIS A 251 9.33 28.42 -19.31
C HIS A 251 8.95 27.60 -20.56
N THR A 252 9.90 26.88 -21.13
CA THR A 252 9.68 26.00 -22.29
C THR A 252 9.96 24.54 -21.93
N ALA A 253 9.35 23.61 -22.68
CA ALA A 253 9.60 22.17 -22.58
C ALA A 253 10.06 21.64 -23.93
N ARG A 254 11.24 20.99 -23.97
CA ARG A 254 11.89 20.56 -25.22
C ARG A 254 12.37 19.11 -25.15
N ARG A 255 12.26 18.41 -26.29
CA ARG A 255 12.84 17.07 -26.47
C ARG A 255 14.36 17.18 -26.57
N THR A 256 15.08 16.33 -25.86
CA THR A 256 16.54 16.27 -25.93
C THR A 256 17.00 15.35 -27.07
N LYS A 257 18.30 15.40 -27.41
CA LYS A 257 18.94 14.39 -28.28
C LYS A 257 19.17 13.04 -27.58
N SER A 258 18.73 12.88 -26.33
CA SER A 258 18.91 11.66 -25.53
C SER A 258 17.60 10.88 -25.39
N SER A 259 17.72 9.59 -25.07
CA SER A 259 16.58 8.74 -24.74
C SER A 259 16.69 8.22 -23.30
N CYS A 260 15.55 7.88 -22.72
CA CYS A 260 15.43 7.32 -21.39
C CYS A 260 15.13 5.80 -21.45
N TYR A 261 14.41 5.27 -20.45
CA TYR A 261 14.03 3.86 -20.37
C TYR A 261 13.44 3.34 -21.71
N ASP A 262 13.89 2.18 -22.16
CA ASP A 262 13.43 1.52 -23.39
C ASP A 262 13.35 2.45 -24.63
N ARG A 263 14.40 3.28 -24.81
CA ARG A 263 14.54 4.26 -25.91
C ARG A 263 13.43 5.32 -25.99
N ASN A 264 12.63 5.50 -24.93
CA ASN A 264 11.58 6.52 -24.87
C ASN A 264 12.17 7.94 -24.83
N THR A 265 11.37 8.96 -25.17
CA THR A 265 11.84 10.34 -25.30
C THR A 265 12.22 10.92 -23.95
N HIS A 266 13.45 11.44 -23.84
CA HIS A 266 13.84 12.28 -22.71
C HIS A 266 13.56 13.76 -23.03
N VAL A 267 12.74 14.38 -22.19
CA VAL A 267 12.25 15.77 -22.34
C VAL A 267 12.67 16.57 -21.12
N GLU A 268 12.98 17.85 -21.31
CA GLU A 268 13.37 18.76 -20.22
C GLU A 268 12.54 20.04 -20.22
N ILE A 269 12.18 20.51 -19.03
CA ILE A 269 11.43 21.76 -18.78
C ILE A 269 12.34 22.74 -18.04
N GLY A 270 12.36 23.99 -18.48
CA GLY A 270 13.27 25.01 -17.98
C GLY A 270 13.12 26.35 -18.70
N PHE A 271 14.13 27.21 -18.59
CA PHE A 271 14.15 28.55 -19.19
C PHE A 271 15.29 28.66 -20.21
N ASN A 272 15.06 29.37 -21.31
CA ASN A 272 16.12 29.76 -22.23
C ASN A 272 16.81 31.02 -21.66
N LEU A 273 18.05 30.90 -21.20
CA LEU A 273 18.89 32.04 -20.81
C LEU A 273 19.91 32.34 -21.92
N SER A 274 20.51 33.53 -21.88
CA SER A 274 21.57 33.95 -22.80
C SER A 274 22.77 32.98 -22.82
N THR A 275 23.09 32.38 -21.67
CA THR A 275 24.26 31.51 -21.51
C THR A 275 23.95 30.02 -21.71
N ASN A 276 22.78 29.55 -21.28
CA ASN A 276 22.41 28.13 -21.28
C ASN A 276 20.90 27.91 -21.12
N PHE A 277 20.42 26.71 -21.42
CA PHE A 277 19.10 26.30 -20.95
C PHE A 277 19.17 26.01 -19.44
N LEU A 278 18.42 26.75 -18.63
CA LEU A 278 18.26 26.50 -17.20
C LEU A 278 17.21 25.43 -16.99
N ARG A 279 17.64 24.18 -17.04
CA ARG A 279 16.83 22.98 -16.83
C ARG A 279 16.41 22.84 -15.37
N VAL A 280 15.12 22.60 -15.14
CA VAL A 280 14.53 22.46 -13.79
C VAL A 280 13.86 21.10 -13.58
N ILE A 281 13.18 20.55 -14.60
CA ILE A 281 12.58 19.21 -14.57
C ILE A 281 13.08 18.39 -15.77
N GLU A 282 13.50 17.15 -15.52
CA GLU A 282 13.76 16.10 -16.49
C GLU A 282 12.58 15.12 -16.50
N LEU A 283 12.16 14.56 -17.64
CA LEU A 283 11.10 13.56 -17.69
C LEU A 283 11.23 12.55 -18.84
N CYS A 284 10.77 11.33 -18.58
CA CYS A 284 10.83 10.19 -19.49
C CYS A 284 9.43 9.86 -20.03
N ARG A 285 9.24 10.03 -21.35
CA ARG A 285 7.91 10.05 -21.98
C ARG A 285 7.78 9.06 -23.13
N ASN A 286 6.70 8.29 -23.09
CA ASN A 286 6.25 7.44 -24.19
C ASN A 286 5.32 8.26 -25.11
N GLU A 287 5.85 8.73 -26.22
CA GLU A 287 5.11 9.56 -27.19
C GLU A 287 4.04 8.78 -27.98
N LYS A 288 3.98 7.44 -27.88
CA LYS A 288 2.92 6.63 -28.50
C LYS A 288 1.68 6.50 -27.62
N THR A 289 1.84 6.43 -26.29
CA THR A 289 0.74 6.30 -25.33
C THR A 289 0.43 7.60 -24.58
N TYR A 290 1.27 8.63 -24.77
CA TYR A 290 1.31 9.90 -24.05
C TYR A 290 1.54 9.77 -22.53
N ASN A 291 2.05 8.62 -22.08
CA ASN A 291 2.40 8.39 -20.68
C ASN A 291 3.78 8.98 -20.34
N THR A 292 3.89 9.67 -19.20
CA THR A 292 5.18 10.06 -18.61
C THR A 292 5.53 9.05 -17.52
N TYR A 293 6.53 8.19 -17.76
CA TYR A 293 6.92 7.12 -16.83
C TYR A 293 7.45 7.65 -15.51
N TYR A 294 8.26 8.71 -15.58
CA TYR A 294 8.75 9.46 -14.43
C TYR A 294 9.15 10.89 -14.80
N THR A 295 9.17 11.76 -13.80
CA THR A 295 9.87 13.03 -13.77
C THR A 295 10.99 12.97 -12.72
N LYS A 296 11.99 13.85 -12.87
CA LYS A 296 13.08 14.07 -11.93
C LYS A 296 13.32 15.57 -11.79
N PHE A 297 13.54 16.03 -10.58
CA PHE A 297 14.08 17.37 -10.28
C PHE A 297 15.04 17.29 -9.08
N ARG A 298 15.66 18.42 -8.73
CA ARG A 298 16.51 18.54 -7.55
C ARG A 298 15.86 19.47 -6.52
N MET A 299 15.45 18.92 -5.38
CA MET A 299 14.93 19.67 -4.24
C MET A 299 16.10 20.28 -3.46
N THR A 300 16.03 21.59 -3.23
CA THR A 300 17.01 22.31 -2.39
C THR A 300 16.74 22.07 -0.90
N LYS A 301 17.79 21.96 -0.09
CA LYS A 301 17.69 21.93 1.38
C LYS A 301 17.04 23.18 1.98
N LEU A 302 16.92 24.23 1.18
CA LEU A 302 16.36 25.52 1.56
C LEU A 302 14.84 25.61 1.30
N ILE A 303 14.20 24.50 0.94
CA ILE A 303 12.80 24.47 0.48
C ILE A 303 11.80 25.01 1.51
N GLY A 304 12.09 24.96 2.82
CA GLY A 304 11.27 25.61 3.85
C GLY A 304 10.98 27.11 3.61
N GLY A 305 11.88 27.81 2.91
CA GLY A 305 11.78 29.22 2.54
C GLY A 305 10.92 29.52 1.31
N TYR A 306 10.15 28.56 0.80
CA TYR A 306 9.32 28.72 -0.40
C TYR A 306 8.26 29.82 -0.32
N GLN A 307 7.91 30.38 -1.48
CA GLN A 307 6.80 31.33 -1.64
C GLN A 307 5.46 30.61 -1.40
N ARG A 308 4.96 30.74 -0.18
CA ARG A 308 3.63 30.27 0.24
C ARG A 308 2.54 31.08 -0.44
N SER A 309 1.45 30.41 -0.80
CA SER A 309 0.24 31.01 -1.41
C SER A 309 0.48 31.83 -2.70
N TYR A 310 1.56 31.57 -3.43
CA TYR A 310 1.74 32.07 -4.80
C TYR A 310 0.56 31.60 -5.68
N PRO A 311 0.04 32.39 -6.65
CA PRO A 311 -1.06 31.99 -7.51
C PRO A 311 -0.75 30.73 -8.32
N ARG A 312 -1.78 29.93 -8.65
CA ARG A 312 -1.66 28.86 -9.65
C ARG A 312 -1.90 29.48 -11.04
N PRO A 313 -1.09 29.18 -12.07
CA PRO A 313 -1.38 29.59 -13.44
C PRO A 313 -2.80 29.19 -13.87
N SER A 314 -3.49 30.09 -14.58
CA SER A 314 -4.86 29.88 -15.05
C SER A 314 -4.95 28.91 -16.24
N LYS A 315 -3.85 28.75 -16.98
CA LYS A 315 -3.70 27.83 -18.11
C LYS A 315 -2.61 26.79 -17.79
N TRP A 316 -2.78 25.59 -18.34
CA TRP A 316 -1.75 24.55 -18.37
C TRP A 316 -1.15 24.46 -19.78
N MET A 317 0.16 24.25 -19.87
CA MET A 317 0.88 24.17 -21.14
C MET A 317 0.78 22.77 -21.75
N VAL A 318 0.38 22.69 -23.02
CA VAL A 318 0.21 21.44 -23.77
C VAL A 318 1.43 21.12 -24.65
N GLY A 319 1.92 22.12 -25.39
CA GLY A 319 2.90 21.93 -26.46
C GLY A 319 2.35 21.05 -27.61
N ASP A 320 3.24 20.42 -28.37
CA ASP A 320 2.89 19.44 -29.41
C ASP A 320 2.67 18.01 -28.86
N TYR A 321 2.98 17.80 -27.57
CA TYR A 321 3.19 16.50 -26.92
C TYR A 321 1.97 15.55 -26.88
N PHE A 322 0.79 15.97 -27.33
CA PHE A 322 -0.46 15.18 -27.33
C PHE A 322 -1.12 15.08 -28.72
N GLY A 323 -0.45 15.57 -29.77
CA GLY A 323 -0.93 15.50 -31.15
C GLY A 323 -2.30 16.16 -31.32
N LYS A 324 -3.29 15.39 -31.81
CA LYS A 324 -4.67 15.87 -32.04
C LYS A 324 -5.61 15.69 -30.82
N ILE A 325 -5.11 15.31 -29.65
CA ILE A 325 -5.94 15.15 -28.45
C ILE A 325 -5.97 16.48 -27.67
N ASP A 326 -7.17 17.07 -27.53
CA ASP A 326 -7.42 18.10 -26.51
C ASP A 326 -7.33 17.47 -25.11
N ILE A 327 -6.10 17.43 -24.58
CA ILE A 327 -5.80 16.88 -23.25
C ILE A 327 -6.49 17.69 -22.13
N ASN A 328 -6.73 18.98 -22.33
CA ASN A 328 -7.43 19.81 -21.35
C ASN A 328 -8.91 19.45 -21.27
N GLY A 329 -9.57 19.26 -22.41
CA GLY A 329 -10.94 18.77 -22.50
C GLY A 329 -11.15 17.38 -21.90
N GLN A 330 -10.15 16.49 -21.91
CA GLN A 330 -10.28 15.15 -21.31
C GLN A 330 -10.40 15.19 -19.78
N TYR A 331 -9.80 16.20 -19.12
CA TYR A 331 -9.91 16.37 -17.67
C TYR A 331 -11.26 16.98 -17.23
N ASN A 332 -12.13 17.42 -18.14
CA ASN A 332 -13.47 17.89 -17.76
C ASN A 332 -14.36 16.73 -17.30
N PHE A 333 -15.07 16.90 -16.18
CA PHE A 333 -15.88 15.85 -15.55
C PHE A 333 -16.87 15.16 -16.51
N ASN A 334 -17.53 15.92 -17.39
CA ASN A 334 -18.47 15.36 -18.36
C ASN A 334 -17.76 14.50 -19.43
N THR A 335 -16.55 14.88 -19.86
CA THR A 335 -15.72 14.09 -20.79
C THR A 335 -15.24 12.80 -20.14
N GLN A 336 -14.83 12.86 -18.86
CA GLN A 336 -14.49 11.66 -18.08
C GLN A 336 -15.67 10.72 -17.95
N LEU A 337 -16.87 11.24 -17.67
CA LEU A 337 -18.10 10.44 -17.61
C LEU A 337 -18.38 9.74 -18.94
N ILE A 338 -18.39 10.46 -20.07
CA ILE A 338 -18.59 9.88 -21.40
C ILE A 338 -17.50 8.83 -21.73
N THR A 339 -16.27 9.05 -21.28
CA THR A 339 -15.14 8.12 -21.49
C THR A 339 -15.32 6.84 -20.67
N LEU A 340 -15.65 6.94 -19.38
CA LEU A 340 -15.96 5.79 -18.53
C LEU A 340 -17.21 5.04 -19.00
N GLN A 341 -18.22 5.72 -19.54
CA GLN A 341 -19.39 5.07 -20.15
C GLN A 341 -19.00 4.16 -21.32
N LYS A 342 -18.12 4.63 -22.21
CA LYS A 342 -17.57 3.83 -23.31
C LYS A 342 -16.70 2.67 -22.83
N LEU A 343 -15.89 2.86 -21.79
CA LEU A 343 -14.97 1.84 -21.27
C LEU A 343 -15.67 0.73 -20.48
N LEU A 344 -16.68 1.08 -19.67
CA LEU A 344 -17.42 0.13 -18.82
C LEU A 344 -18.68 -0.44 -19.50
N ASN A 345 -19.00 0.05 -20.70
CA ASN A 345 -20.23 -0.24 -21.43
C ASN A 345 -21.50 -0.10 -20.57
N SER A 346 -21.55 0.96 -19.75
CA SER A 346 -22.66 1.23 -18.82
C SER A 346 -22.75 2.70 -18.44
N SER A 347 -23.95 3.28 -18.55
CA SER A 347 -24.25 4.63 -18.05
C SER A 347 -24.21 4.71 -16.53
N GLU A 348 -24.60 3.63 -15.86
CA GLU A 348 -24.80 3.58 -14.41
C GLU A 348 -23.50 3.35 -13.65
N LEU A 349 -22.67 2.38 -14.06
CA LEU A 349 -21.35 2.16 -13.46
C LEU A 349 -20.46 3.41 -13.57
N ALA A 350 -20.46 4.06 -14.74
CA ALA A 350 -19.71 5.29 -14.93
C ALA A 350 -20.17 6.45 -14.02
N LYS A 351 -21.46 6.49 -13.66
CA LYS A 351 -22.00 7.44 -12.66
C LYS A 351 -21.63 7.03 -11.23
N SER A 352 -21.69 5.74 -10.88
CA SER A 352 -21.38 5.28 -9.52
C SER A 352 -19.90 5.46 -9.15
N HIS A 353 -19.00 5.42 -10.13
CA HIS A 353 -17.57 5.70 -9.95
C HIS A 353 -17.20 7.20 -9.96
N LEU A 354 -18.10 8.12 -10.36
CA LEU A 354 -17.78 9.54 -10.54
C LEU A 354 -18.61 10.48 -9.66
N THR A 355 -17.94 11.33 -8.87
CA THR A 355 -18.55 12.41 -8.08
C THR A 355 -17.73 13.70 -8.20
N LYS A 356 -18.39 14.80 -8.59
CA LYS A 356 -17.75 16.10 -8.89
C LYS A 356 -16.86 16.65 -7.77
N SER A 357 -17.12 16.28 -6.52
CA SER A 357 -16.41 16.77 -5.33
C SER A 357 -15.27 15.87 -4.85
N ARG A 358 -15.18 14.59 -5.28
CA ARG A 358 -14.25 13.62 -4.68
C ARG A 358 -13.70 12.55 -5.61
N GLN A 359 -14.52 11.98 -6.49
CA GLN A 359 -14.10 10.90 -7.39
C GLN A 359 -14.15 11.39 -8.83
N PHE A 360 -13.03 11.91 -9.28
CA PHE A 360 -12.72 12.22 -10.68
C PHE A 360 -11.20 12.16 -10.85
N LEU A 361 -10.74 12.00 -12.09
CA LEU A 361 -9.34 12.06 -12.43
C LEU A 361 -8.92 13.53 -12.48
N SER A 362 -8.00 13.88 -11.58
CA SER A 362 -7.33 15.17 -11.51
C SER A 362 -6.00 15.14 -12.27
N ARG A 363 -5.48 16.33 -12.60
CA ARG A 363 -4.12 16.52 -13.12
C ARG A 363 -3.13 16.32 -11.95
N GLY A 364 -2.82 15.06 -11.66
CA GLY A 364 -1.86 14.69 -10.63
C GLY A 364 -0.46 15.16 -11.05
N HIS A 365 0.12 16.09 -10.29
CA HIS A 365 1.47 16.57 -10.57
C HIS A 365 2.48 15.46 -10.27
N MET A 366 3.44 15.28 -11.17
CA MET A 366 4.57 14.37 -10.96
C MET A 366 5.66 15.11 -10.16
N THR A 367 6.11 16.27 -10.66
CA THR A 367 6.84 17.26 -9.85
C THR A 367 5.83 18.28 -9.32
N ALA A 368 5.68 18.39 -7.99
CA ALA A 368 4.61 19.20 -7.41
C ALA A 368 4.96 20.69 -7.41
N LYS A 369 3.94 21.54 -7.58
CA LYS A 369 4.07 23.00 -7.59
C LYS A 369 4.98 23.52 -6.46
N VAL A 370 4.70 23.09 -5.23
CA VAL A 370 5.32 23.63 -4.00
C VAL A 370 6.64 22.93 -3.63
N ASP A 371 7.17 22.05 -4.49
CA ASP A 371 8.54 21.54 -4.37
C ASP A 371 9.60 22.56 -4.84
N PHE A 372 9.19 23.76 -5.30
CA PHE A 372 10.05 24.86 -5.70
C PHE A 372 9.85 26.14 -4.87
N VAL A 373 10.95 26.86 -4.64
CA VAL A 373 10.98 28.06 -3.80
C VAL A 373 10.29 29.26 -4.44
N TYR A 374 10.71 29.65 -5.65
CA TYR A 374 10.24 30.88 -6.33
C TYR A 374 8.99 30.64 -7.19
N GLY A 375 8.07 31.61 -7.24
CA GLY A 375 6.82 31.55 -7.99
C GLY A 375 6.99 31.30 -9.50
N ALA A 376 8.07 31.78 -10.11
CA ALA A 376 8.43 31.43 -11.49
C ALA A 376 8.73 29.92 -11.63
N LEU A 377 9.49 29.35 -10.69
CA LEU A 377 9.77 27.89 -10.62
C LEU A 377 8.52 27.07 -10.23
N GLN A 378 7.63 27.64 -9.44
CA GLN A 378 6.34 27.01 -9.13
C GLN A 378 5.37 27.04 -10.33
N SER A 379 5.56 27.95 -11.30
CA SER A 379 4.70 28.06 -12.49
C SER A 379 5.06 27.02 -13.56
N LEU A 380 6.34 26.70 -13.74
CA LEU A 380 6.78 25.71 -14.75
C LEU A 380 6.33 24.27 -14.48
N THR A 381 5.73 23.97 -13.32
CA THR A 381 5.15 22.64 -13.07
C THR A 381 3.86 22.39 -13.85
N PHE A 382 3.23 23.43 -14.41
CA PHE A 382 1.91 23.40 -15.04
C PHE A 382 1.93 22.96 -16.52
N TRP A 383 2.85 22.05 -16.87
CA TRP A 383 2.87 21.37 -18.17
C TRP A 383 2.14 20.02 -18.09
N TYR A 384 1.31 19.70 -19.08
CA TYR A 384 0.58 18.43 -19.13
C TYR A 384 1.49 17.19 -19.16
N ILE A 385 2.73 17.31 -19.63
CA ILE A 385 3.72 16.24 -19.61
C ILE A 385 4.34 16.01 -18.21
N ASN A 386 4.20 16.95 -17.27
CA ASN A 386 4.54 16.82 -15.85
C ASN A 386 3.33 16.32 -15.01
N ALA A 387 2.29 15.79 -15.65
CA ALA A 387 1.12 15.26 -14.97
C ALA A 387 0.69 13.89 -15.50
N ALA A 388 -0.02 13.14 -14.65
CA ALA A 388 -0.70 11.90 -15.00
C ALA A 388 -2.15 11.90 -14.41
N PRO A 389 -3.04 10.99 -14.85
CA PRO A 389 -4.40 10.90 -14.30
C PRO A 389 -4.38 10.36 -12.85
N GLN A 390 -4.79 11.17 -11.88
CA GLN A 390 -4.77 10.79 -10.46
C GLN A 390 -6.14 11.01 -9.83
N TRP A 391 -6.70 10.00 -9.15
CA TRP A 391 -7.97 10.16 -8.46
C TRP A 391 -7.87 11.23 -7.37
N MET A 392 -8.80 12.19 -7.39
CA MET A 392 -8.75 13.36 -6.51
C MET A 392 -8.69 13.00 -5.01
N SER A 393 -9.34 11.89 -4.62
CA SER A 393 -9.33 11.33 -3.26
C SER A 393 -7.98 10.75 -2.79
N PHE A 394 -7.08 10.40 -3.70
CA PHE A 394 -5.70 10.00 -3.42
C PHE A 394 -4.74 11.19 -3.52
N ASN A 395 -4.93 12.06 -4.52
CA ASN A 395 -4.15 13.28 -4.73
C ASN A 395 -4.18 14.19 -3.49
N ALA A 396 -5.37 14.64 -3.08
CA ALA A 396 -5.59 15.42 -1.85
C ALA A 396 -5.73 14.53 -0.59
N GLY A 397 -4.93 13.46 -0.54
CA GLY A 397 -4.94 12.45 0.52
C GLY A 397 -3.52 12.16 1.00
N ASN A 398 -3.15 10.88 1.03
CA ASN A 398 -1.81 10.47 1.45
C ASN A 398 -0.70 10.95 0.50
N TRP A 399 -1.03 11.28 -0.76
CA TRP A 399 -0.04 11.82 -1.69
C TRP A 399 0.41 13.25 -1.31
N GLU A 400 -0.54 14.15 -1.05
CA GLU A 400 -0.24 15.50 -0.52
C GLU A 400 0.47 15.44 0.84
N SER A 401 0.10 14.49 1.72
CA SER A 401 0.79 14.27 2.99
C SER A 401 2.24 13.79 2.82
N LEU A 402 2.51 12.85 1.90
CA LEU A 402 3.87 12.42 1.55
C LEU A 402 4.70 13.60 1.03
N GLU A 403 4.14 14.39 0.11
CA GLU A 403 4.83 15.53 -0.48
C GLU A 403 5.16 16.62 0.56
N ASN A 404 4.26 16.91 1.50
CA ASN A 404 4.55 17.79 2.63
C ASN A 404 5.64 17.21 3.54
N SER A 405 5.56 15.92 3.85
CA SER A 405 6.54 15.23 4.71
C SER A 405 7.95 15.26 4.11
N VAL A 406 8.08 15.09 2.79
CA VAL A 406 9.36 15.16 2.06
C VAL A 406 9.99 16.55 2.10
N ARG A 407 9.20 17.62 1.94
CA ARG A 407 9.70 19.01 2.01
C ARG A 407 10.20 19.38 3.41
N ASN A 408 9.51 18.90 4.45
CA ASN A 408 9.98 19.05 5.82
C ASN A 408 11.29 18.27 6.02
N PHE A 409 11.32 16.97 5.70
CA PHE A 409 12.52 16.13 5.81
C PHE A 409 13.76 16.73 5.12
N ALA A 410 13.62 17.29 3.91
CA ALA A 410 14.71 17.96 3.19
C ALA A 410 15.24 19.20 3.94
N THR A 411 14.35 19.95 4.58
CA THR A 411 14.67 21.14 5.38
C THR A 411 15.31 20.75 6.70
N ASP A 412 14.64 19.89 7.48
CA ASP A 412 15.01 19.47 8.84
C ASP A 412 16.35 18.70 8.87
N ARG A 413 16.66 17.96 7.79
CA ARG A 413 17.95 17.28 7.62
C ARG A 413 18.97 18.08 6.80
N SER A 414 18.60 19.27 6.31
CA SER A 414 19.45 20.12 5.45
C SER A 414 20.01 19.40 4.20
N LEU A 415 19.20 18.55 3.56
CA LEU A 415 19.60 17.70 2.42
C LEU A 415 19.15 18.27 1.07
N ASN A 416 20.06 18.27 0.09
CA ASN A 416 19.75 18.56 -1.31
C ASN A 416 19.44 17.25 -2.04
N LEU A 417 18.16 16.95 -2.25
CA LEU A 417 17.68 15.64 -2.73
C LEU A 417 17.45 15.65 -4.24
N ASP A 418 17.90 14.62 -4.93
CA ASP A 418 17.35 14.26 -6.24
C ASP A 418 16.03 13.53 -5.99
N VAL A 419 14.94 14.08 -6.51
CA VAL A 419 13.58 13.55 -6.30
C VAL A 419 13.04 13.07 -7.63
N TYR A 420 12.64 11.80 -7.66
CA TYR A 420 11.98 11.17 -8.80
C TYR A 420 10.51 10.91 -8.44
N THR A 421 9.58 11.20 -9.35
CA THR A 421 8.17 10.77 -9.22
C THR A 421 7.76 10.06 -10.50
N GLY A 422 7.10 8.91 -10.40
CA GLY A 422 6.65 8.16 -11.55
C GLY A 422 5.40 7.35 -11.31
N VAL A 423 5.02 6.57 -12.33
CA VAL A 423 3.79 5.77 -12.35
C VAL A 423 4.07 4.33 -12.80
N HIS A 424 3.21 3.40 -12.39
CA HIS A 424 3.30 1.98 -12.76
C HIS A 424 1.93 1.26 -12.75
N GLY A 425 1.81 0.22 -13.57
CA GLY A 425 0.60 -0.59 -13.73
C GLY A 425 -0.57 0.16 -14.37
N GLN A 426 -1.58 -0.58 -14.85
CA GLN A 426 -2.81 -0.02 -15.40
C GLN A 426 -3.93 -0.12 -14.37
N MET A 427 -4.69 0.95 -14.16
CA MET A 427 -5.89 0.93 -13.33
C MET A 427 -7.04 0.25 -14.10
N THR A 428 -7.82 -0.60 -13.43
CA THR A 428 -8.96 -1.31 -14.04
C THR A 428 -10.24 -1.14 -13.22
N LEU A 429 -11.40 -1.15 -13.88
CA LEU A 429 -12.70 -1.26 -13.22
C LEU A 429 -13.56 -2.36 -13.89
N PRO A 430 -14.48 -3.01 -13.18
CA PRO A 430 -15.39 -3.98 -13.77
C PRO A 430 -16.40 -3.28 -14.71
N ASN A 431 -16.63 -3.87 -15.88
CA ASN A 431 -17.70 -3.47 -16.79
C ASN A 431 -19.06 -4.08 -16.37
N ALA A 432 -20.10 -3.83 -17.16
CA ALA A 432 -21.46 -4.36 -16.95
C ALA A 432 -21.56 -5.90 -16.82
N ARG A 433 -20.53 -6.65 -17.22
CA ARG A 433 -20.44 -8.12 -17.12
C ARG A 433 -19.42 -8.58 -16.06
N GLY A 434 -18.99 -7.70 -15.17
CA GLY A 434 -17.99 -7.96 -14.12
C GLY A 434 -16.54 -8.11 -14.61
N LYS A 435 -16.28 -8.07 -15.93
CA LYS A 435 -14.93 -8.18 -16.49
C LYS A 435 -14.17 -6.88 -16.26
N GLN A 436 -12.98 -6.96 -15.68
CA GLN A 436 -12.06 -5.82 -15.51
C GLN A 436 -11.69 -5.21 -16.87
N GLN A 437 -11.72 -3.88 -16.96
CA GLN A 437 -11.35 -3.11 -18.14
C GLN A 437 -10.35 -2.01 -17.77
N ASP A 438 -9.30 -1.88 -18.58
CA ASP A 438 -8.28 -0.83 -18.47
C ASP A 438 -8.89 0.57 -18.60
N ILE A 439 -8.57 1.46 -17.67
CA ILE A 439 -9.09 2.83 -17.66
C ILE A 439 -8.11 3.78 -18.35
N TYR A 440 -8.64 4.59 -19.26
CA TYR A 440 -7.91 5.60 -20.02
C TYR A 440 -8.60 6.95 -19.87
N LEU A 441 -7.83 8.05 -19.89
CA LEU A 441 -8.40 9.40 -19.89
C LEU A 441 -8.97 9.77 -21.28
N TYR A 442 -8.50 9.12 -22.37
CA TYR A 442 -9.05 9.27 -23.71
C TYR A 442 -9.52 7.93 -24.30
N ALA A 443 -10.78 7.88 -24.76
CA ALA A 443 -11.31 6.74 -25.51
C ALA A 443 -12.25 7.19 -26.65
N ASN A 444 -11.90 6.82 -27.89
CA ASN A 444 -12.74 7.03 -29.07
C ASN A 444 -12.70 5.82 -30.01
N GLY A 445 -13.86 5.22 -30.32
CA GLY A 445 -13.91 3.95 -31.05
C GLY A 445 -13.04 2.87 -30.39
N THR A 446 -12.08 2.32 -31.13
CA THR A 446 -11.02 1.44 -30.63
C THR A 446 -9.79 2.17 -30.07
N SER A 447 -9.59 3.46 -30.40
CA SER A 447 -8.42 4.23 -29.99
C SER A 447 -8.43 4.55 -28.49
N ARG A 448 -7.28 4.35 -27.82
CA ARG A 448 -7.05 4.60 -26.40
C ARG A 448 -5.74 5.35 -26.23
N ALA A 449 -5.71 6.34 -25.33
CA ALA A 449 -4.50 7.11 -25.01
C ALA A 449 -4.57 7.66 -23.59
N VAL A 450 -3.43 8.09 -23.04
CA VAL A 450 -3.31 8.63 -21.67
C VAL A 450 -3.86 7.61 -20.65
N PRO A 451 -3.14 6.49 -20.43
CA PRO A 451 -3.55 5.47 -19.47
C PRO A 451 -3.70 6.03 -18.05
N VAL A 452 -4.67 5.52 -17.30
CA VAL A 452 -4.78 5.78 -15.85
C VAL A 452 -3.91 4.75 -15.13
N PRO A 453 -2.86 5.16 -14.41
CA PRO A 453 -1.95 4.22 -13.74
C PRO A 453 -2.59 3.63 -12.47
N LYS A 454 -2.23 2.40 -12.09
CA LYS A 454 -2.66 1.79 -10.81
C LYS A 454 -1.85 2.33 -9.63
N PHE A 455 -0.56 2.60 -9.82
CA PHE A 455 0.34 3.06 -8.78
C PHE A 455 1.05 4.36 -9.19
N TYR A 456 1.20 5.26 -8.23
CA TYR A 456 2.22 6.32 -8.25
C TYR A 456 3.37 5.91 -7.33
N TRP A 457 4.58 6.35 -7.64
CA TRP A 457 5.73 6.16 -6.79
C TRP A 457 6.59 7.43 -6.73
N LYS A 458 7.25 7.64 -5.60
CA LYS A 458 8.21 8.74 -5.39
C LYS A 458 9.48 8.16 -4.79
N ILE A 459 10.64 8.65 -5.21
CA ILE A 459 11.93 8.33 -4.60
C ILE A 459 12.60 9.63 -4.19
N ILE A 460 13.06 9.68 -2.94
CA ILE A 460 14.02 10.69 -2.49
C ILE A 460 15.41 10.04 -2.43
N TYR A 461 16.41 10.72 -2.97
CA TYR A 461 17.79 10.23 -3.02
C TYR A 461 18.76 11.37 -2.74
N ASP A 462 19.63 11.19 -1.75
CA ASP A 462 20.78 12.07 -1.54
C ASP A 462 21.96 11.57 -2.38
N PRO A 463 22.42 12.31 -3.41
CA PRO A 463 23.56 11.91 -4.21
C PRO A 463 24.91 12.01 -3.47
N GLN A 464 25.00 12.68 -2.31
CA GLN A 464 26.23 12.74 -1.53
C GLN A 464 26.46 11.44 -0.75
N SER A 465 25.52 11.04 0.10
CA SER A 465 25.60 9.77 0.85
C SER A 465 25.17 8.53 0.05
N LYS A 466 24.61 8.72 -1.16
CA LYS A 466 24.01 7.67 -2.02
C LYS A 466 22.90 6.86 -1.34
N LYS A 467 22.25 7.44 -0.33
CA LYS A 467 21.10 6.86 0.39
C LYS A 467 19.79 7.41 -0.15
N GLY A 468 18.71 6.66 0.02
CA GLY A 468 17.39 7.13 -0.35
C GLY A 468 16.29 6.15 -0.03
N THR A 469 15.05 6.59 -0.19
CA THR A 469 13.83 5.85 0.18
C THR A 469 12.83 5.93 -0.96
N ALA A 470 12.15 4.82 -1.23
CA ALA A 470 11.05 4.75 -2.16
C ALA A 470 9.70 4.78 -1.42
N PHE A 471 8.69 5.37 -2.06
CA PHE A 471 7.32 5.47 -1.59
C PHE A 471 6.38 5.08 -2.73
N VAL A 472 5.31 4.38 -2.41
CA VAL A 472 4.28 3.93 -3.36
C VAL A 472 2.92 4.38 -2.85
N GLY A 473 2.06 4.86 -3.74
CA GLY A 473 0.66 5.17 -3.47
C GLY A 473 -0.27 4.51 -4.49
N LEU A 474 -1.35 3.92 -4.01
CA LEU A 474 -2.36 3.24 -4.82
C LEU A 474 -3.38 4.25 -5.36
N ASN A 475 -3.43 4.38 -6.68
CA ASN A 475 -4.38 5.22 -7.41
C ASN A 475 -5.68 4.45 -7.71
N ASP A 476 -6.22 3.78 -6.69
CA ASP A 476 -7.49 3.06 -6.73
C ASP A 476 -8.29 3.35 -5.44
N PRO A 477 -9.28 4.27 -5.50
CA PRO A 477 -10.13 4.61 -4.36
C PRO A 477 -11.35 3.67 -4.22
N PHE A 478 -11.43 2.58 -4.99
CA PHE A 478 -12.59 1.68 -5.06
C PHE A 478 -12.33 0.31 -4.41
N ILE A 479 -11.11 0.03 -3.95
CA ILE A 479 -10.81 -1.17 -3.15
C ILE A 479 -11.69 -1.22 -1.89
N LYS A 480 -12.13 -2.44 -1.52
CA LYS A 480 -13.00 -2.67 -0.35
C LYS A 480 -12.23 -3.14 0.89
N SER A 481 -10.98 -3.55 0.71
CA SER A 481 -10.09 -4.14 1.70
C SER A 481 -8.65 -3.95 1.24
N ILE A 482 -7.70 -3.89 2.17
CA ILE A 482 -6.27 -3.97 1.85
C ILE A 482 -5.91 -5.45 1.69
N THR A 483 -5.19 -5.79 0.62
CA THR A 483 -4.75 -7.14 0.28
C THR A 483 -3.29 -7.12 -0.18
N GLU A 484 -2.56 -8.24 -0.05
CA GLU A 484 -1.10 -8.28 -0.29
C GLU A 484 -0.72 -7.88 -1.73
N ASP A 485 -1.61 -8.02 -2.72
CA ASP A 485 -1.38 -7.60 -4.12
C ASP A 485 -1.29 -6.07 -4.32
N ILE A 486 -1.59 -5.28 -3.28
CA ILE A 486 -1.35 -3.84 -3.25
C ILE A 486 0.13 -3.54 -2.98
N TYR A 487 0.87 -4.44 -2.32
CA TYR A 487 2.28 -4.25 -1.95
C TYR A 487 3.21 -4.81 -3.04
N ILE A 488 3.70 -3.91 -3.90
CA ILE A 488 4.63 -4.26 -4.99
C ILE A 488 6.10 -4.29 -4.52
N CYS A 489 6.38 -3.80 -3.32
CA CYS A 489 7.65 -3.91 -2.60
C CYS A 489 7.36 -4.02 -1.09
N SER A 490 8.38 -4.41 -0.31
CA SER A 490 8.24 -4.66 1.13
C SER A 490 8.02 -3.37 1.91
N ASP A 491 6.89 -3.27 2.62
CA ASP A 491 6.57 -2.10 3.44
C ASP A 491 7.57 -1.94 4.60
N ILE A 492 8.25 -0.79 4.65
CA ILE A 492 9.15 -0.35 5.73
C ILE A 492 8.64 0.93 6.43
N SER A 493 7.41 1.37 6.17
CA SER A 493 6.87 2.67 6.67
C SER A 493 6.97 2.84 8.19
N SER A 494 6.89 1.74 8.93
CA SER A 494 7.07 1.69 10.40
C SER A 494 8.46 2.09 10.88
N THR A 495 9.45 2.17 10.00
CA THR A 495 10.82 2.63 10.28
C THR A 495 11.05 4.11 10.00
N ILE A 496 10.01 4.84 9.54
CA ILE A 496 10.15 6.20 9.00
C ILE A 496 9.24 7.18 9.76
N GLU A 497 9.74 7.61 10.92
CA GLU A 497 8.99 8.39 11.92
C GLU A 497 8.53 9.80 11.44
N TRP A 498 9.11 10.33 10.36
CA TRP A 498 8.78 11.67 9.83
C TRP A 498 7.59 11.70 8.86
N LEU A 499 6.96 10.55 8.55
CA LEU A 499 5.81 10.47 7.66
C LEU A 499 4.50 10.81 8.37
N THR A 500 3.79 11.83 7.88
CA THR A 500 2.53 12.31 8.47
C THR A 500 1.26 11.63 7.91
N TRP A 501 1.43 10.62 7.05
CA TRP A 501 0.35 10.01 6.29
C TRP A 501 -0.47 8.98 7.08
N ARG A 502 -1.60 8.55 6.51
CA ARG A 502 -2.48 7.51 7.06
C ARG A 502 -2.38 6.27 6.16
N PRO A 503 -1.32 5.44 6.27
CA PRO A 503 -0.95 4.47 5.23
C PRO A 503 -2.08 3.48 4.89
N ASN A 504 -2.90 3.12 5.90
CA ASN A 504 -4.02 2.19 5.80
C ASN A 504 -5.40 2.85 5.55
N ASP A 505 -5.48 4.17 5.30
CA ASP A 505 -6.75 4.87 5.04
C ASP A 505 -7.09 4.85 3.53
N ILE A 506 -7.91 3.87 3.13
CA ILE A 506 -8.43 3.74 1.76
C ILE A 506 -9.05 5.06 1.25
N LYS A 507 -9.69 5.85 2.12
CA LYS A 507 -10.37 7.11 1.72
C LYS A 507 -9.40 8.25 1.39
N ALA A 508 -8.11 8.09 1.72
CA ALA A 508 -6.99 8.96 1.36
C ALA A 508 -6.03 8.32 0.34
N GLY A 509 -6.35 7.10 -0.15
CA GLY A 509 -5.50 6.28 -1.02
C GLY A 509 -4.36 5.59 -0.27
N ILE A 510 -4.32 4.26 -0.28
CA ILE A 510 -3.29 3.46 0.41
C ILE A 510 -1.89 3.89 -0.03
N SER A 511 -0.96 4.05 0.92
CA SER A 511 0.43 4.43 0.62
C SER A 511 1.41 3.79 1.61
N TYR A 512 2.59 3.40 1.14
CA TYR A 512 3.63 2.71 1.91
C TYR A 512 5.03 3.01 1.36
N ALA A 513 6.06 2.77 2.16
CA ALA A 513 7.47 3.00 1.83
C ALA A 513 8.23 1.69 1.64
N CYS A 514 9.31 1.68 0.85
CA CYS A 514 10.20 0.53 0.68
C CYS A 514 11.62 1.00 0.28
N THR A 515 12.56 0.06 0.16
CA THR A 515 13.90 0.39 -0.35
C THR A 515 13.85 0.66 -1.85
N ILE A 516 14.77 1.50 -2.34
CA ILE A 516 14.84 1.86 -3.77
C ILE A 516 15.05 0.62 -4.64
N ASP A 517 15.84 -0.35 -4.17
CA ASP A 517 16.14 -1.56 -4.93
C ASP A 517 15.05 -2.63 -4.88
N ASP A 518 14.20 -2.64 -3.85
CA ASP A 518 12.97 -3.46 -3.84
C ASP A 518 11.94 -2.89 -4.84
N LEU A 519 11.72 -1.56 -4.84
CA LEU A 519 10.81 -0.95 -5.83
C LEU A 519 11.30 -1.14 -7.28
N ARG A 520 12.61 -1.09 -7.53
CA ARG A 520 13.21 -1.35 -8.85
C ARG A 520 13.01 -2.79 -9.35
N GLU A 521 12.83 -3.76 -8.45
CA GLU A 521 12.55 -5.16 -8.83
C GLU A 521 11.13 -5.29 -9.41
N ALA A 522 10.16 -4.53 -8.88
CA ALA A 522 8.80 -4.45 -9.39
C ALA A 522 8.60 -3.45 -10.55
N ILE A 523 9.37 -2.37 -10.61
CA ILE A 523 9.20 -1.27 -11.56
C ILE A 523 10.49 -1.04 -12.38
N PRO A 524 10.64 -1.74 -13.54
CA PRO A 524 11.80 -1.58 -14.41
C PRO A 524 12.02 -0.18 -14.99
N THR A 525 10.97 0.67 -15.03
CA THR A 525 11.03 2.04 -15.55
C THR A 525 11.81 3.01 -14.64
N ILE A 526 12.14 2.62 -13.40
CA ILE A 526 12.92 3.44 -12.46
C ILE A 526 14.39 3.57 -12.95
N PRO A 527 14.94 4.79 -13.01
CA PRO A 527 16.34 5.01 -13.36
C PRO A 527 17.35 4.24 -12.50
N LYS A 528 18.36 3.70 -13.17
CA LYS A 528 19.52 3.06 -12.53
C LYS A 528 20.51 4.14 -12.09
N PHE A 529 20.59 4.37 -10.78
CA PHE A 529 21.60 5.18 -10.11
C PHE A 529 22.11 4.41 -8.88
N GLN A 530 23.35 4.69 -8.46
CA GLN A 530 24.01 3.96 -7.36
C GLN A 530 23.25 4.13 -6.04
N THR A 531 23.22 3.08 -5.24
CA THR A 531 22.60 3.02 -3.90
C THR A 531 23.57 2.30 -2.97
N VAL A 532 23.78 2.79 -1.74
CA VAL A 532 24.77 2.20 -0.80
C VAL A 532 24.52 0.71 -0.59
N ASP A 533 23.25 0.34 -0.37
CA ASP A 533 22.75 -1.03 -0.19
C ASP A 533 23.12 -1.99 -1.33
N LYS A 534 23.43 -1.44 -2.52
CA LYS A 534 23.78 -2.21 -3.72
C LYS A 534 25.28 -2.19 -4.03
N THR A 535 26.02 -1.18 -3.57
CA THR A 535 27.48 -1.16 -3.73
C THR A 535 28.16 -2.24 -2.90
N THR A 536 27.72 -2.48 -1.66
CA THR A 536 28.21 -3.61 -0.84
C THR A 536 27.95 -4.97 -1.50
N ASP A 537 26.83 -5.09 -2.19
CA ASP A 537 26.35 -6.37 -2.71
C ASP A 537 26.91 -6.69 -4.10
N THR A 538 27.20 -5.68 -4.92
CA THR A 538 27.80 -5.87 -6.25
C THR A 538 29.29 -6.20 -6.20
N GLU A 539 30.03 -5.69 -5.21
CA GLU A 539 31.43 -6.08 -4.99
C GLU A 539 31.52 -7.46 -4.33
N PHE A 540 30.69 -7.73 -3.30
CA PHE A 540 30.59 -9.05 -2.69
C PHE A 540 30.19 -10.14 -3.69
N ALA A 541 29.19 -9.90 -4.56
CA ALA A 541 28.69 -10.88 -5.53
C ALA A 541 29.68 -11.27 -6.65
N ARG A 542 30.69 -10.44 -6.94
CA ARG A 542 31.77 -10.84 -7.88
C ARG A 542 32.49 -12.09 -7.40
N ASN A 543 32.70 -12.20 -6.08
CA ASN A 543 33.55 -13.18 -5.42
C ASN A 543 32.78 -14.11 -4.45
N ASN A 544 31.44 -14.03 -4.41
CA ASN A 544 30.54 -14.80 -3.53
C ASN A 544 29.17 -14.96 -4.21
N CYS A 545 28.24 -15.73 -3.64
CA CYS A 545 26.89 -15.89 -4.16
C CYS A 545 25.88 -15.01 -3.42
N VAL A 546 24.99 -14.38 -4.19
CA VAL A 546 23.93 -13.48 -3.71
C VAL A 546 22.65 -13.80 -4.49
N LEU A 547 21.62 -14.24 -3.76
CA LEU A 547 20.38 -14.76 -4.32
C LEU A 547 19.17 -14.03 -3.73
N SER A 548 18.24 -13.57 -4.57
CA SER A 548 16.93 -13.11 -4.10
C SER A 548 16.07 -14.33 -3.77
N MET A 549 15.56 -14.43 -2.55
CA MET A 549 14.63 -15.49 -2.11
C MET A 549 13.16 -15.09 -2.27
N LYS A 550 12.88 -13.91 -2.83
CA LYS A 550 11.51 -13.41 -3.03
C LYS A 550 10.73 -14.34 -3.96
N TYR A 551 9.50 -14.68 -3.58
CA TYR A 551 8.61 -15.51 -4.38
C TYR A 551 8.35 -14.87 -5.76
N LYS A 552 8.14 -15.71 -6.78
CA LYS A 552 7.91 -15.38 -8.20
C LYS A 552 9.10 -14.73 -8.92
N TYR A 553 9.63 -13.62 -8.40
CA TYR A 553 10.64 -12.79 -9.06
C TYR A 553 12.09 -13.21 -8.73
N GLY A 554 12.36 -13.62 -7.50
CA GLY A 554 13.68 -14.03 -7.03
C GLY A 554 14.23 -15.31 -7.63
N ASP A 555 15.43 -15.70 -7.22
CA ASP A 555 16.22 -16.80 -7.78
C ASP A 555 15.76 -18.19 -7.31
N LEU A 556 15.06 -18.28 -6.18
CA LEU A 556 14.43 -19.52 -5.71
C LEU A 556 13.11 -19.72 -6.49
N LYS A 557 13.12 -20.65 -7.45
CA LYS A 557 11.99 -20.92 -8.35
C LYS A 557 11.15 -22.12 -7.91
N GLU A 558 9.93 -22.21 -8.43
CA GLU A 558 9.00 -23.30 -8.13
C GLU A 558 9.30 -24.59 -8.94
N PRO A 559 9.02 -25.78 -8.39
CA PRO A 559 8.74 -26.06 -6.97
C PRO A 559 9.99 -25.84 -6.12
N GLN A 560 9.89 -25.04 -5.04
CA GLN A 560 11.07 -24.65 -4.25
C GLN A 560 11.65 -25.83 -3.45
N PRO A 561 12.98 -26.09 -3.51
CA PRO A 561 13.64 -26.94 -2.52
C PRO A 561 13.71 -26.26 -1.16
N LEU A 562 13.83 -27.07 -0.10
CA LEU A 562 14.28 -26.58 1.20
C LEU A 562 15.76 -26.19 1.10
N ILE A 563 16.13 -25.01 1.59
CA ILE A 563 17.51 -24.56 1.68
C ILE A 563 18.03 -24.81 3.09
N LEU A 564 19.09 -25.61 3.20
CA LEU A 564 19.58 -26.17 4.45
C LEU A 564 21.07 -25.89 4.68
N THR A 565 21.44 -25.78 5.95
CA THR A 565 22.78 -26.07 6.45
C THR A 565 22.77 -27.44 7.12
N ARG A 566 23.92 -28.13 7.12
CA ARG A 566 24.13 -29.36 7.90
C ARG A 566 25.33 -29.18 8.84
N ASN A 567 25.22 -29.70 10.05
CA ASN A 567 26.33 -29.89 10.99
C ASN A 567 26.28 -31.33 11.51
N GLY A 568 27.23 -32.17 11.09
CA GLY A 568 27.09 -33.62 11.23
C GLY A 568 25.80 -34.13 10.55
N THR A 569 24.98 -34.87 11.30
CA THR A 569 23.66 -35.34 10.86
C THR A 569 22.52 -34.33 11.05
N ALA A 570 22.76 -33.20 11.73
CA ALA A 570 21.72 -32.22 12.03
C ALA A 570 21.55 -31.21 10.87
N SER A 571 20.38 -31.25 10.22
CA SER A 571 19.97 -30.25 9.22
C SER A 571 19.18 -29.09 9.85
N ALA A 572 19.41 -27.86 9.38
CA ALA A 572 18.67 -26.66 9.80
C ALA A 572 18.40 -25.72 8.61
N ILE A 573 17.27 -25.00 8.61
CA ILE A 573 16.92 -24.03 7.57
C ILE A 573 17.96 -22.90 7.50
N LEU A 574 18.45 -22.62 6.30
CA LEU A 574 19.29 -21.46 6.01
C LEU A 574 18.41 -20.29 5.57
N TYR A 575 18.33 -19.22 6.38
CA TYR A 575 17.49 -18.06 6.11
C TYR A 575 18.23 -16.95 5.33
N PRO A 576 17.52 -16.15 4.50
CA PRO A 576 18.05 -14.93 3.90
C PRO A 576 18.14 -13.80 4.94
N ASN A 577 18.71 -12.65 4.56
CA ASN A 577 18.59 -11.43 5.34
C ASN A 577 17.16 -10.85 5.30
N ILE A 578 16.92 -9.78 6.08
CA ILE A 578 15.61 -9.11 6.21
C ILE A 578 15.07 -8.50 4.89
N ASN A 579 15.90 -8.37 3.85
CA ASN A 579 15.50 -7.91 2.52
C ASN A 579 15.18 -9.09 1.56
N GLY A 580 15.07 -10.31 2.11
CA GLY A 580 14.87 -11.54 1.34
C GLY A 580 16.09 -11.96 0.53
N THR A 581 17.30 -11.45 0.83
CA THR A 581 18.53 -11.79 0.09
C THR A 581 19.39 -12.79 0.85
N LEU A 582 19.62 -13.97 0.27
CA LEU A 582 20.53 -14.97 0.80
C LEU A 582 21.95 -14.74 0.26
N LYS A 583 22.94 -14.73 1.16
CA LYS A 583 24.36 -14.61 0.83
C LYS A 583 25.09 -15.89 1.26
N VAL A 584 25.93 -16.42 0.38
CA VAL A 584 26.75 -17.62 0.60
C VAL A 584 28.16 -17.32 0.09
N GLN A 585 29.19 -17.59 0.90
CA GLN A 585 30.58 -17.31 0.52
C GLN A 585 31.07 -18.28 -0.56
N THR A 586 31.97 -17.86 -1.45
CA THR A 586 32.54 -18.81 -2.43
C THR A 586 33.32 -19.93 -1.74
N GLY A 587 33.12 -21.17 -2.19
CA GLY A 587 33.60 -22.38 -1.53
C GLY A 587 32.72 -22.87 -0.37
N GLN A 588 31.82 -22.04 0.18
CA GLN A 588 30.83 -22.48 1.16
C GLN A 588 29.76 -23.33 0.48
N SER A 589 29.39 -24.44 1.13
CA SER A 589 28.32 -25.33 0.68
C SER A 589 27.03 -25.13 1.46
N ILE A 590 25.91 -25.24 0.75
CA ILE A 590 24.56 -25.36 1.27
C ILE A 590 23.99 -26.71 0.82
N TYR A 591 22.89 -27.15 1.42
CA TYR A 591 22.15 -28.34 1.01
C TYR A 591 20.78 -27.96 0.47
N LEU A 592 20.37 -28.61 -0.61
CA LEU A 592 19.03 -28.45 -1.21
C LEU A 592 18.29 -29.77 -1.08
N ALA A 593 17.07 -29.74 -0.55
CA ALA A 593 16.27 -30.94 -0.29
C ALA A 593 14.87 -30.88 -0.89
N CYS A 594 14.46 -31.99 -1.50
CA CYS A 594 13.16 -32.24 -2.12
C CYS A 594 12.49 -33.45 -1.46
N PRO A 595 12.05 -33.35 -0.19
CA PRO A 595 11.41 -34.46 0.51
C PRO A 595 10.06 -34.85 -0.11
N GLY A 596 9.68 -36.11 0.10
CA GLY A 596 8.45 -36.74 -0.40
C GLY A 596 8.73 -37.95 -1.29
N GLU A 597 7.74 -38.80 -1.51
CA GLU A 597 7.90 -39.95 -2.41
C GLU A 597 8.15 -39.49 -3.85
N GLN A 598 9.14 -40.08 -4.53
CA GLN A 598 9.54 -39.77 -5.92
C GLN A 598 9.83 -38.27 -6.17
N ASN A 599 10.07 -37.49 -5.11
CA ASN A 599 10.48 -36.10 -5.21
C ASN A 599 12.01 -35.99 -5.21
N PHE A 600 12.55 -35.26 -6.18
CA PHE A 600 13.98 -35.13 -6.44
C PHE A 600 14.33 -33.71 -6.87
N LEU A 601 15.59 -33.31 -6.78
CA LEU A 601 16.05 -32.05 -7.37
C LEU A 601 16.34 -32.25 -8.87
N ARG A 602 15.73 -31.42 -9.71
CA ARG A 602 15.89 -31.46 -11.17
C ARG A 602 17.36 -31.23 -11.55
N ASN A 603 17.80 -31.90 -12.62
CA ASN A 603 19.16 -31.82 -13.15
C ASN A 603 20.25 -32.39 -12.21
N THR A 604 19.93 -33.32 -11.30
CA THR A 604 20.90 -33.88 -10.33
C THR A 604 20.86 -35.41 -10.17
N ASN A 605 20.62 -36.14 -11.26
CA ASN A 605 20.58 -37.62 -11.28
C ASN A 605 19.58 -38.20 -10.25
N TYR A 606 18.41 -37.57 -10.11
CA TYR A 606 17.33 -37.99 -9.21
C TYR A 606 17.75 -38.08 -7.73
N ALA A 607 18.62 -37.18 -7.26
CA ALA A 607 18.92 -37.05 -5.84
C ALA A 607 17.79 -36.30 -5.09
N GLN A 608 17.35 -36.85 -3.95
CA GLN A 608 16.39 -36.17 -3.06
C GLN A 608 17.04 -35.01 -2.30
N GLU A 609 18.33 -35.12 -1.99
CA GLU A 609 19.12 -34.08 -1.34
C GLU A 609 20.50 -33.96 -2.02
N VAL A 610 20.97 -32.73 -2.24
CA VAL A 610 22.28 -32.46 -2.83
C VAL A 610 23.06 -31.42 -2.05
N LYS A 611 24.39 -31.52 -2.12
CA LYS A 611 25.33 -30.48 -1.68
C LYS A 611 25.58 -29.52 -2.85
N ALA A 612 25.21 -28.25 -2.68
CA ALA A 612 25.45 -27.19 -3.65
C ALA A 612 26.51 -26.23 -3.11
N THR A 613 27.63 -26.06 -3.82
CA THR A 613 28.76 -25.23 -3.36
C THR A 613 28.82 -23.93 -4.15
N CYS A 614 28.87 -22.79 -3.47
CA CYS A 614 28.89 -21.49 -4.14
C CYS A 614 30.18 -21.30 -4.96
N VAL A 615 30.02 -20.83 -6.21
CA VAL A 615 31.13 -20.49 -7.12
C VAL A 615 31.29 -18.97 -7.25
N ARG A 616 30.22 -18.26 -7.67
CA ARG A 616 30.11 -16.78 -7.73
C ARG A 616 28.73 -16.34 -8.22
N ASN A 617 28.31 -15.11 -7.90
CA ASN A 617 27.04 -14.49 -8.29
C ASN A 617 25.81 -15.35 -7.97
N LYS A 618 25.38 -16.20 -8.92
CA LYS A 618 24.22 -17.10 -8.82
C LYS A 618 24.56 -18.54 -9.22
N ILE A 619 25.85 -18.85 -9.38
CA ILE A 619 26.34 -20.13 -9.86
C ILE A 619 26.79 -20.99 -8.69
N PHE A 620 26.27 -22.20 -8.63
CA PHE A 620 26.60 -23.23 -7.65
C PHE A 620 27.11 -24.48 -8.37
N HIS A 621 28.16 -25.09 -7.82
CA HIS A 621 28.66 -26.38 -8.24
C HIS A 621 27.82 -27.48 -7.58
N VAL A 622 27.21 -28.34 -8.40
CA VAL A 622 26.29 -29.41 -7.99
C VAL A 622 26.56 -30.65 -8.86
N ASN A 623 26.86 -31.78 -8.22
CA ASN A 623 27.11 -33.08 -8.87
C ASN A 623 28.11 -33.01 -10.06
N GLY A 624 29.18 -32.23 -9.93
CA GLY A 624 30.23 -32.07 -10.96
C GLY A 624 29.99 -30.92 -11.94
N GLU A 625 28.79 -30.33 -12.00
CA GLU A 625 28.45 -29.26 -12.94
C GLU A 625 28.21 -27.91 -12.26
N ASN A 626 28.56 -26.82 -12.96
CA ASN A 626 28.28 -25.45 -12.53
C ASN A 626 26.88 -25.01 -13.00
N ARG A 627 25.88 -25.07 -12.12
CA ARG A 627 24.48 -24.74 -12.41
C ARG A 627 24.10 -23.34 -11.89
N ASN A 628 23.16 -22.68 -12.56
CA ASN A 628 22.52 -21.48 -12.02
C ASN A 628 21.51 -21.91 -10.93
N PHE A 629 21.48 -21.23 -9.79
CA PHE A 629 20.58 -21.55 -8.68
C PHE A 629 19.11 -21.66 -9.10
N SER A 630 18.64 -20.83 -10.05
CA SER A 630 17.26 -20.90 -10.55
C SER A 630 16.91 -22.13 -11.39
N SER A 631 17.88 -22.98 -11.75
CA SER A 631 17.65 -24.29 -12.35
C SER A 631 17.58 -25.45 -11.33
N LEU A 632 17.78 -25.14 -10.05
CA LEU A 632 17.78 -26.10 -8.94
C LEU A 632 16.41 -26.12 -8.26
N THR A 633 15.41 -26.68 -8.94
CA THR A 633 14.04 -26.83 -8.42
C THR A 633 13.65 -28.29 -8.24
N CYS A 634 12.67 -28.57 -7.39
CA CYS A 634 12.21 -29.94 -7.14
C CYS A 634 11.28 -30.45 -8.26
N TYR A 635 11.06 -31.76 -8.32
CA TYR A 635 10.01 -32.32 -9.19
C TYR A 635 8.61 -31.92 -8.70
N HIS A 636 8.37 -32.03 -7.39
CA HIS A 636 7.15 -31.65 -6.68
C HIS A 636 7.46 -30.74 -5.50
N LEU A 637 6.44 -30.11 -4.89
CA LEU A 637 6.64 -29.32 -3.66
C LEU A 637 7.14 -30.23 -2.51
N PRO A 638 8.08 -29.78 -1.66
CA PRO A 638 8.53 -30.52 -0.48
C PRO A 638 7.39 -31.06 0.38
N GLU A 639 7.33 -32.37 0.56
CA GLU A 639 6.28 -33.03 1.34
C GLU A 639 6.52 -32.89 2.84
N HIS A 640 5.55 -32.27 3.52
CA HIS A 640 5.53 -32.11 4.97
C HIS A 640 4.61 -33.15 5.64
N THR A 641 5.06 -33.74 6.75
CA THR A 641 4.32 -34.76 7.51
C THR A 641 4.16 -34.34 8.97
N ALA A 642 3.07 -34.78 9.62
CA ALA A 642 2.85 -34.67 11.05
C ALA A 642 2.90 -36.06 11.71
N ARG A 643 3.65 -36.20 12.82
CA ARG A 643 3.85 -37.50 13.49
C ARG A 643 3.88 -37.40 15.02
N HIS A 644 3.49 -38.48 15.68
CA HIS A 644 3.48 -38.59 17.14
C HIS A 644 4.89 -38.58 17.73
N MET A 645 5.08 -37.87 18.84
CA MET A 645 6.31 -37.89 19.64
C MET A 645 6.21 -38.91 20.78
N LYS A 646 7.35 -39.53 21.15
CA LYS A 646 7.40 -40.57 22.21
C LYS A 646 6.93 -40.09 23.59
N SER A 647 7.13 -38.81 23.91
CA SER A 647 6.75 -38.20 25.18
C SER A 647 5.42 -37.46 25.04
N PRO A 648 4.36 -37.82 25.79
CA PRO A 648 3.09 -37.11 25.73
C PRO A 648 3.22 -35.68 26.29
N CYS A 649 2.25 -34.83 25.98
CA CYS A 649 2.19 -33.44 26.43
C CYS A 649 1.29 -33.30 27.68
N TYR A 650 0.78 -32.08 27.91
CA TYR A 650 -0.10 -31.73 29.04
C TYR A 650 -1.19 -32.78 29.30
N ASN A 651 -1.37 -33.17 30.57
CA ASN A 651 -2.33 -34.18 31.04
C ASN A 651 -2.33 -35.51 30.22
N ARG A 652 -1.14 -35.96 29.80
CA ARG A 652 -0.93 -37.19 28.99
C ARG A 652 -1.62 -37.17 27.61
N ASN A 653 -1.91 -35.98 27.06
CA ASN A 653 -2.42 -35.82 25.70
C ASN A 653 -1.32 -36.05 24.64
N THR A 654 -1.72 -36.17 23.37
CA THR A 654 -0.81 -36.48 22.27
C THR A 654 0.08 -35.30 21.93
N HIS A 655 1.39 -35.54 21.94
CA HIS A 655 2.39 -34.59 21.46
C HIS A 655 2.72 -34.93 20.00
N VAL A 656 2.57 -33.96 19.10
CA VAL A 656 2.77 -34.14 17.66
C VAL A 656 3.84 -33.16 17.17
N GLU A 657 4.69 -33.59 16.25
CA GLU A 657 5.63 -32.73 15.53
C GLU A 657 5.33 -32.70 14.03
N ILE A 658 5.30 -31.49 13.44
CA ILE A 658 5.13 -31.25 12.00
C ILE A 658 6.47 -30.79 11.42
N GLY A 659 6.83 -31.36 10.26
CA GLY A 659 8.15 -31.14 9.64
C GLY A 659 8.34 -31.94 8.36
N PHE A 660 9.60 -32.11 7.96
CA PHE A 660 9.99 -32.83 6.74
C PHE A 660 10.86 -34.06 7.07
N ASN A 661 10.63 -35.17 6.37
CA ASN A 661 11.52 -36.32 6.41
C ASN A 661 12.72 -36.07 5.49
N LEU A 662 13.92 -35.93 6.06
CA LEU A 662 15.19 -35.86 5.32
C LEU A 662 15.95 -37.18 5.48
N SER A 663 16.91 -37.43 4.59
CA SER A 663 17.79 -38.61 4.63
C SER A 663 18.59 -38.75 5.93
N THR A 664 18.85 -37.64 6.64
CA THR A 664 19.65 -37.62 7.87
C THR A 664 18.83 -37.49 9.15
N ASN A 665 17.69 -36.79 9.10
CA ASN A 665 16.89 -36.45 10.28
C ASN A 665 15.47 -36.01 9.91
N PHE A 666 14.55 -36.03 10.87
CA PHE A 666 13.32 -35.26 10.74
C PHE A 666 13.61 -33.77 11.00
N LEU A 667 13.27 -32.91 10.05
CA LEU A 667 13.37 -31.46 10.20
C LEU A 667 12.05 -30.95 10.78
N ARG A 668 11.93 -30.99 12.12
CA ARG A 668 10.79 -30.44 12.85
C ARG A 668 10.73 -28.92 12.70
N VAL A 669 9.52 -28.41 12.47
CA VAL A 669 9.21 -26.98 12.37
C VAL A 669 8.18 -26.53 13.41
N ILE A 670 7.17 -27.35 13.70
CA ILE A 670 6.13 -27.09 14.72
C ILE A 670 6.05 -28.26 15.71
N GLU A 671 5.95 -27.96 17.00
CA GLU A 671 5.55 -28.88 18.09
C GLU A 671 4.12 -28.52 18.53
N LEU A 672 3.24 -29.49 18.80
CA LEU A 672 1.88 -29.20 19.28
C LEU A 672 1.31 -30.28 20.23
N CYS A 673 0.34 -29.86 21.03
CA CYS A 673 -0.33 -30.72 22.02
C CYS A 673 -1.82 -30.87 21.68
N HIS A 674 -2.21 -32.06 21.24
CA HIS A 674 -3.54 -32.38 20.71
C HIS A 674 -4.30 -33.40 21.58
N ASN A 675 -5.59 -33.17 21.77
CA ASN A 675 -6.50 -34.04 22.51
C ASN A 675 -7.40 -34.82 21.55
N GLU A 676 -7.01 -36.05 21.22
CA GLU A 676 -7.73 -36.94 20.29
C GLU A 676 -9.16 -37.35 20.74
N LYS A 677 -9.56 -37.04 22.00
CA LYS A 677 -10.94 -37.30 22.48
C LYS A 677 -11.90 -36.15 22.20
N THR A 678 -11.38 -34.93 22.11
CA THR A 678 -12.18 -33.70 21.87
C THR A 678 -11.84 -33.01 20.55
N TYR A 679 -10.75 -33.45 19.90
CA TYR A 679 -10.11 -32.87 18.73
C TYR A 679 -9.69 -31.40 18.90
N ASN A 680 -9.32 -31.02 20.12
CA ASN A 680 -8.79 -29.69 20.43
C ASN A 680 -7.25 -29.72 20.50
N THR A 681 -6.59 -28.72 19.89
CA THR A 681 -5.15 -28.48 20.09
C THR A 681 -4.96 -27.41 21.15
N TYR A 682 -4.40 -27.78 22.30
CA TYR A 682 -4.21 -26.88 23.44
C TYR A 682 -3.18 -25.78 23.15
N TYR A 683 -2.08 -26.13 22.48
CA TYR A 683 -1.07 -25.19 22.00
C TYR A 683 -0.27 -25.77 20.84
N THR A 684 0.34 -24.86 20.09
CA THR A 684 1.45 -25.07 19.16
C THR A 684 2.65 -24.24 19.60
N LYS A 685 3.85 -24.63 19.16
CA LYS A 685 5.12 -23.98 19.46
C LYS A 685 6.02 -24.08 18.23
N PHE A 686 6.65 -22.99 17.86
CA PHE A 686 7.65 -22.94 16.79
C PHE A 686 8.74 -21.91 17.10
N ARG A 687 9.78 -21.87 16.25
CA ARG A 687 10.90 -20.93 16.34
C ARG A 687 10.75 -19.86 15.26
N MET A 688 10.44 -18.63 15.64
CA MET A 688 10.47 -17.48 14.73
C MET A 688 11.92 -16.97 14.61
N THR A 689 12.41 -16.85 13.38
CA THR A 689 13.73 -16.26 13.09
C THR A 689 13.67 -14.74 13.15
N LYS A 690 14.72 -14.08 13.64
CA LYS A 690 14.88 -12.61 13.55
C LYS A 690 14.89 -12.08 12.12
N LEU A 691 15.13 -12.97 11.17
CA LEU A 691 15.21 -12.68 9.75
C LEU A 691 13.82 -12.73 9.08
N ILE A 692 12.74 -12.83 9.86
CA ILE A 692 11.36 -12.98 9.36
C ILE A 692 10.89 -11.84 8.46
N GLY A 693 11.45 -10.62 8.58
CA GLY A 693 11.20 -9.54 7.62
C GLY A 693 11.48 -9.90 6.15
N GLY A 694 12.40 -10.85 5.90
CA GLY A 694 12.73 -11.36 4.57
C GLY A 694 11.78 -12.43 4.01
N TYR A 695 10.58 -12.58 4.56
CA TYR A 695 9.61 -13.61 4.16
C TYR A 695 9.10 -13.46 2.72
N GLN A 696 8.71 -14.59 2.14
CA GLN A 696 8.01 -14.63 0.86
C GLN A 696 6.59 -14.09 1.00
N ARG A 697 6.40 -12.86 0.51
CA ARG A 697 5.10 -12.20 0.36
C ARG A 697 4.27 -12.85 -0.77
N SER A 698 2.96 -12.79 -0.65
CA SER A 698 1.98 -13.33 -1.62
C SER A 698 2.19 -14.79 -2.05
N TYR A 699 2.82 -15.64 -1.23
CA TYR A 699 2.91 -17.08 -1.52
C TYR A 699 1.49 -17.69 -1.55
N PRO A 700 1.17 -18.58 -2.51
CA PRO A 700 -0.16 -19.17 -2.62
C PRO A 700 -0.50 -20.04 -1.41
N ARG A 701 -1.74 -19.93 -0.94
CA ARG A 701 -2.28 -20.82 0.09
C ARG A 701 -2.59 -22.19 -0.55
N PRO A 702 -2.20 -23.32 0.06
CA PRO A 702 -2.62 -24.65 -0.38
C PRO A 702 -4.13 -24.77 -0.53
N SER A 703 -4.59 -25.43 -1.60
CA SER A 703 -6.01 -25.64 -1.92
C SER A 703 -6.68 -26.70 -1.04
N LYS A 704 -5.88 -27.56 -0.40
CA LYS A 704 -6.32 -28.58 0.56
C LYS A 704 -5.60 -28.36 1.89
N TRP A 705 -6.30 -28.69 2.98
CA TRP A 705 -5.74 -28.77 4.33
C TRP A 705 -5.52 -30.25 4.68
N MET A 706 -4.43 -30.54 5.40
CA MET A 706 -4.09 -31.90 5.83
C MET A 706 -4.83 -32.28 7.11
N VAL A 707 -5.51 -33.43 7.08
CA VAL A 707 -6.27 -33.97 8.23
C VAL A 707 -5.42 -34.94 9.06
N GLY A 708 -4.76 -35.90 8.38
CA GLY A 708 -4.17 -37.06 9.04
C GLY A 708 -5.23 -38.01 9.61
N ASP A 709 -4.80 -38.86 10.52
CA ASP A 709 -5.61 -39.76 11.36
C ASP A 709 -6.19 -39.08 12.61
N TYR A 710 -5.64 -37.94 13.00
CA TYR A 710 -5.95 -37.16 14.22
C TYR A 710 -7.43 -36.77 14.47
N PHE A 711 -8.34 -36.94 13.50
CA PHE A 711 -9.78 -36.59 13.62
C PHE A 711 -10.73 -37.81 13.55
N GLY A 712 -10.20 -39.03 13.51
CA GLY A 712 -10.97 -40.27 13.50
C GLY A 712 -12.00 -40.32 12.37
N LYS A 713 -13.28 -40.49 12.69
CA LYS A 713 -14.39 -40.56 11.72
C LYS A 713 -15.05 -39.21 11.41
N ILE A 714 -14.52 -38.08 11.89
CA ILE A 714 -15.10 -36.75 11.62
C ILE A 714 -14.47 -36.15 10.36
N ASP A 715 -15.29 -35.90 9.34
CA ASP A 715 -14.95 -34.99 8.23
C ASP A 715 -14.84 -33.56 8.77
N ILE A 716 -13.66 -33.22 9.28
CA ILE A 716 -13.35 -31.92 9.86
C ILE A 716 -13.48 -30.78 8.84
N ASN A 717 -13.17 -31.04 7.57
CA ASN A 717 -13.30 -30.03 6.51
C ASN A 717 -14.76 -29.61 6.31
N ARG A 718 -15.70 -30.56 6.29
CA ARG A 718 -17.13 -30.27 6.21
C ARG A 718 -17.66 -29.49 7.40
N GLN A 719 -17.11 -29.66 8.61
CA GLN A 719 -17.60 -28.90 9.78
C GLN A 719 -17.34 -27.39 9.66
N TYR A 720 -16.29 -27.00 8.93
CA TYR A 720 -16.00 -25.60 8.63
C TYR A 720 -16.86 -25.01 7.50
N ASN A 721 -17.69 -25.79 6.79
CA ASN A 721 -18.60 -25.24 5.77
C ASN A 721 -19.76 -24.46 6.42
N PHE A 722 -20.05 -23.25 5.94
CA PHE A 722 -21.06 -22.36 6.54
C PHE A 722 -22.42 -23.02 6.76
N ASN A 723 -22.94 -23.77 5.79
CA ASN A 723 -24.24 -24.43 5.92
C ASN A 723 -24.22 -25.53 7.01
N THR A 724 -23.08 -26.17 7.25
CA THR A 724 -22.87 -27.15 8.33
C THR A 724 -22.76 -26.44 9.69
N GLN A 725 -22.03 -25.32 9.78
CA GLN A 725 -22.01 -24.48 10.97
C GLN A 725 -23.42 -24.01 11.36
N LEU A 726 -24.21 -23.54 10.38
CA LEU A 726 -25.60 -23.13 10.60
C LEU A 726 -26.45 -24.27 11.16
N SER A 727 -26.38 -25.48 10.57
CA SER A 727 -27.09 -26.65 11.09
C SER A 727 -26.63 -27.07 12.50
N THR A 728 -25.35 -26.91 12.82
CA THR A 728 -24.82 -27.17 14.17
C THR A 728 -25.32 -26.14 15.17
N PHE A 729 -25.31 -24.85 14.84
CA PHE A 729 -25.82 -23.77 15.71
C PHE A 729 -27.34 -23.89 15.92
N GLN A 730 -28.10 -24.30 14.89
CA GLN A 730 -29.53 -24.59 15.02
C GLN A 730 -29.82 -25.63 16.12
N LYS A 731 -29.03 -26.71 16.16
CA LYS A 731 -29.13 -27.76 17.19
C LYS A 731 -28.70 -27.27 18.57
N LEU A 732 -27.59 -26.53 18.66
CA LEU A 732 -27.04 -26.03 19.94
C LEU A 732 -27.94 -24.98 20.60
N LEU A 733 -28.44 -24.01 19.83
CA LEU A 733 -29.25 -22.89 20.34
C LEU A 733 -30.76 -23.21 20.39
N ASN A 734 -31.16 -24.39 19.89
CA ASN A 734 -32.56 -24.81 19.74
C ASN A 734 -33.43 -23.74 19.05
N SER A 735 -32.88 -23.07 18.03
CA SER A 735 -33.55 -22.00 17.29
C SER A 735 -32.92 -21.79 15.92
N SER A 736 -33.76 -21.73 14.89
CA SER A 736 -33.34 -21.35 13.54
C SER A 736 -32.97 -19.87 13.45
N GLU A 737 -33.64 -19.01 14.23
CA GLU A 737 -33.48 -17.56 14.11
C GLU A 737 -32.24 -17.06 14.85
N LEU A 738 -31.93 -17.60 16.05
CA LEU A 738 -30.66 -17.31 16.73
C LEU A 738 -29.46 -17.81 15.92
N ALA A 739 -29.57 -18.99 15.32
CA ALA A 739 -28.49 -19.52 14.48
C ALA A 739 -28.22 -18.63 13.25
N LYS A 740 -29.24 -17.97 12.68
CA LYS A 740 -29.08 -16.97 11.61
C LYS A 740 -28.56 -15.63 12.12
N SER A 741 -29.01 -15.13 13.27
CA SER A 741 -28.58 -13.83 13.80
C SER A 741 -27.07 -13.83 14.14
N HIS A 742 -26.55 -14.95 14.64
CA HIS A 742 -25.12 -15.14 14.92
C HIS A 742 -24.26 -15.50 13.69
N LEU A 743 -24.83 -15.84 12.52
CA LEU A 743 -24.06 -16.34 11.36
C LEU A 743 -24.34 -15.59 10.05
N ALA A 744 -23.29 -15.04 9.44
CA ALA A 744 -23.34 -14.33 8.16
C ALA A 744 -22.13 -14.69 7.27
N LYS A 745 -22.39 -15.30 6.10
CA LYS A 745 -21.38 -15.85 5.16
C LYS A 745 -20.19 -14.93 4.83
N SER A 746 -20.39 -13.63 4.84
CA SER A 746 -19.38 -12.63 4.47
C SER A 746 -18.49 -12.13 5.62
N ARG A 747 -18.85 -12.37 6.88
CA ARG A 747 -18.16 -11.75 8.04
C ARG A 747 -18.23 -12.51 9.37
N GLN A 748 -19.26 -13.31 9.59
CA GLN A 748 -19.56 -13.92 10.89
C GLN A 748 -19.73 -15.43 10.72
N PHE A 749 -18.61 -16.15 10.81
CA PHE A 749 -18.54 -17.61 10.80
C PHE A 749 -17.25 -18.03 11.48
N LEU A 750 -17.17 -19.30 11.89
CA LEU A 750 -15.96 -19.89 12.44
C LEU A 750 -15.02 -20.28 11.29
N SER A 751 -13.89 -19.60 11.25
CA SER A 751 -12.78 -19.86 10.34
C SER A 751 -11.79 -20.86 10.96
N ARG A 752 -10.95 -21.45 10.11
CA ARG A 752 -9.76 -22.24 10.53
C ARG A 752 -8.70 -21.26 11.04
N GLY A 753 -8.80 -20.88 12.31
CA GLY A 753 -7.84 -19.99 12.97
C GLY A 753 -6.53 -20.71 13.18
N HIS A 754 -5.48 -20.26 12.50
CA HIS A 754 -4.14 -20.83 12.67
C HIS A 754 -3.60 -20.54 14.07
N LEU A 755 -2.96 -21.53 14.70
CA LEU A 755 -2.22 -21.34 15.94
C LEU A 755 -0.78 -20.89 15.62
N THR A 756 -0.05 -21.68 14.83
CA THR A 756 1.14 -21.18 14.12
C THR A 756 0.73 -20.64 12.76
N ALA A 757 0.87 -19.33 12.53
CA ALA A 757 0.39 -18.66 11.32
C ALA A 757 1.29 -18.86 10.10
N MET A 758 0.67 -18.97 8.92
CA MET A 758 1.35 -19.15 7.62
C MET A 758 2.56 -18.22 7.43
N VAL A 759 2.35 -16.90 7.63
CA VAL A 759 3.36 -15.86 7.36
C VAL A 759 4.35 -15.64 8.51
N ASP A 760 4.30 -16.45 9.58
CA ASP A 760 5.36 -16.49 10.61
C ASP A 760 6.60 -17.28 10.14
N PHE A 761 6.58 -17.81 8.90
CA PHE A 761 7.71 -18.48 8.24
C PHE A 761 8.16 -17.78 6.95
N VAL A 762 9.48 -17.86 6.68
CA VAL A 762 10.14 -17.16 5.57
C VAL A 762 9.87 -17.79 4.20
N TYR A 763 10.00 -19.10 4.06
CA TYR A 763 9.94 -19.80 2.76
C TYR A 763 8.58 -20.44 2.51
N GLY A 764 8.09 -20.43 1.27
CA GLY A 764 6.77 -20.96 0.88
C GLY A 764 6.50 -22.40 1.29
N ALA A 765 7.51 -23.28 1.28
CA ALA A 765 7.39 -24.65 1.81
C ALA A 765 7.11 -24.67 3.34
N LEU A 766 7.72 -23.75 4.10
CA LEU A 766 7.46 -23.56 5.54
C LEU A 766 6.13 -22.84 5.80
N GLN A 767 5.68 -21.98 4.88
CA GLN A 767 4.35 -21.38 4.95
C GLN A 767 3.25 -22.41 4.63
N SER A 768 3.54 -23.41 3.81
CA SER A 768 2.58 -24.45 3.39
C SER A 768 2.31 -25.48 4.49
N LEU A 769 3.32 -25.85 5.28
CA LEU A 769 3.16 -26.83 6.37
C LEU A 769 2.28 -26.35 7.54
N THR A 770 1.84 -25.08 7.56
CA THR A 770 0.89 -24.62 8.58
C THR A 770 -0.54 -25.12 8.33
N PHE A 771 -0.83 -25.64 7.13
CA PHE A 771 -2.18 -26.02 6.68
C PHE A 771 -2.62 -27.42 7.15
N TRP A 772 -2.27 -27.80 8.37
CA TRP A 772 -2.78 -28.99 9.06
C TRP A 772 -3.93 -28.61 10.00
N TYR A 773 -5.00 -29.42 10.04
CA TYR A 773 -6.14 -29.16 10.92
C TYR A 773 -5.77 -29.17 12.41
N ILE A 774 -4.78 -29.97 12.81
CA ILE A 774 -4.21 -29.95 14.18
C ILE A 774 -3.44 -28.67 14.52
N ASN A 775 -3.05 -27.84 13.54
CA ASN A 775 -2.48 -26.50 13.74
C ASN A 775 -3.56 -25.38 13.73
N ALA A 776 -4.85 -25.75 13.79
CA ALA A 776 -5.95 -24.78 13.81
C ALA A 776 -6.96 -25.06 14.93
N ALA A 777 -7.69 -24.02 15.30
CA ALA A 777 -8.86 -24.09 16.16
C ALA A 777 -10.02 -23.25 15.55
N PRO A 778 -11.26 -23.38 16.07
CA PRO A 778 -12.40 -22.59 15.56
C PRO A 778 -12.26 -21.12 16.01
N GLN A 779 -12.12 -20.20 15.05
CA GLN A 779 -11.90 -18.77 15.34
C GLN A 779 -12.90 -17.91 14.56
N TRP A 780 -13.59 -16.99 15.22
CA TRP A 780 -14.51 -16.07 14.51
C TRP A 780 -13.76 -15.23 13.50
N MET A 781 -14.26 -15.20 12.26
CA MET A 781 -13.60 -14.51 11.14
C MET A 781 -13.33 -13.02 11.45
N SER A 782 -14.21 -12.37 12.21
CA SER A 782 -14.07 -10.96 12.61
C SER A 782 -12.93 -10.72 13.61
N PHE A 783 -12.58 -11.71 14.43
CA PHE A 783 -11.43 -11.68 15.35
C PHE A 783 -10.13 -12.11 14.66
N ASN A 784 -10.19 -13.15 13.81
CA ASN A 784 -9.07 -13.66 13.02
C ASN A 784 -8.46 -12.54 12.13
N ALA A 785 -9.27 -11.96 11.24
CA ALA A 785 -8.91 -10.78 10.45
C ALA A 785 -9.14 -9.44 11.20
N GLY A 786 -9.11 -9.50 12.53
CA GLY A 786 -9.37 -8.39 13.45
C GLY A 786 -8.10 -8.00 14.21
N ASN A 787 -8.11 -8.19 15.52
CA ASN A 787 -6.94 -7.94 16.36
C ASN A 787 -5.92 -9.10 16.34
N TRP A 788 -6.31 -10.30 15.92
CA TRP A 788 -5.38 -11.43 15.87
C TRP A 788 -4.33 -11.27 14.77
N GLU A 789 -4.74 -11.01 13.51
CA GLU A 789 -3.83 -10.65 12.41
C GLU A 789 -2.92 -9.46 12.75
N ARG A 790 -3.45 -8.46 13.48
CA ARG A 790 -2.69 -7.29 13.94
C ARG A 790 -1.61 -7.64 14.95
N LEU A 791 -1.92 -8.52 15.91
CA LEU A 791 -0.96 -9.03 16.89
C LEU A 791 0.18 -9.77 16.18
N GLU A 792 -0.15 -10.70 15.29
CA GLU A 792 0.84 -11.51 14.58
C GLU A 792 1.75 -10.66 13.68
N ASN A 793 1.19 -9.67 12.98
CA ASN A 793 1.98 -8.68 12.23
C ASN A 793 2.89 -7.85 13.16
N SER A 794 2.35 -7.38 14.30
CA SER A 794 3.14 -6.63 15.30
C SER A 794 4.32 -7.46 15.83
N ILE A 795 4.14 -8.76 16.07
CA ILE A 795 5.19 -9.68 16.54
C ILE A 795 6.29 -9.88 15.48
N ARG A 796 5.95 -10.08 14.20
CA ARG A 796 6.95 -10.23 13.12
C ARG A 796 7.80 -8.97 12.94
N ASN A 797 7.17 -7.80 13.04
CA ASN A 797 7.86 -6.51 12.99
C ASN A 797 8.78 -6.32 14.22
N PHE A 798 8.30 -6.65 15.43
CA PHE A 798 9.09 -6.62 16.66
C PHE A 798 10.31 -7.55 16.60
N SER A 799 10.13 -8.82 16.18
CA SER A 799 11.22 -9.79 16.01
C SER A 799 12.31 -9.26 15.08
N THR A 800 11.91 -8.70 13.93
CA THR A 800 12.82 -8.13 12.93
C THR A 800 13.54 -6.90 13.48
N TYR A 801 12.80 -5.92 14.01
CA TYR A 801 13.34 -4.65 14.52
C TYR A 801 14.31 -4.84 15.69
N ARG A 802 14.01 -5.77 16.62
CA ARG A 802 14.87 -6.09 17.76
C ARG A 802 15.94 -7.13 17.43
N SER A 803 15.95 -7.68 16.22
CA SER A 803 16.85 -8.76 15.79
C SER A 803 16.80 -10.00 16.71
N LEU A 804 15.61 -10.36 17.20
CA LEU A 804 15.38 -11.45 18.15
C LEU A 804 14.87 -12.72 17.46
N ASP A 805 15.59 -13.82 17.67
CA ASP A 805 15.10 -15.17 17.36
C ASP A 805 14.22 -15.64 18.54
N LEU A 806 12.91 -15.81 18.31
CA LEU A 806 11.90 -15.99 19.36
C LEU A 806 11.32 -17.42 19.37
N ASP A 807 11.09 -17.94 20.57
CA ASP A 807 10.19 -19.08 20.77
C ASP A 807 8.78 -18.52 20.84
N VAL A 808 7.90 -18.99 19.94
CA VAL A 808 6.53 -18.51 19.85
C VAL A 808 5.60 -19.67 20.16
N TYR A 809 4.79 -19.49 21.20
CA TYR A 809 3.75 -20.43 21.60
C TYR A 809 2.39 -19.82 21.26
N THR A 810 1.44 -20.62 20.78
CA THR A 810 0.07 -20.14 20.52
C THR A 810 -0.92 -21.25 20.83
N GLY A 811 -1.96 -20.94 21.60
CA GLY A 811 -2.95 -21.91 22.03
C GLY A 811 -4.29 -21.29 22.38
N VAL A 812 -5.14 -22.08 23.01
CA VAL A 812 -6.52 -21.73 23.33
C VAL A 812 -6.85 -22.00 24.80
N HIS A 813 -7.89 -21.33 25.31
CA HIS A 813 -8.39 -21.52 26.68
C HIS A 813 -9.90 -21.25 26.80
N GLY A 814 -10.54 -21.93 27.76
CA GLY A 814 -11.99 -21.89 27.96
C GLY A 814 -12.79 -22.45 26.78
N GLN A 815 -14.12 -22.41 26.91
CA GLN A 815 -15.06 -22.70 25.82
C GLN A 815 -16.07 -21.55 25.77
N MET A 816 -16.43 -21.08 24.57
CA MET A 816 -17.44 -20.03 24.43
C MET A 816 -18.84 -20.62 24.60
N THR A 817 -19.76 -19.79 25.09
CA THR A 817 -21.18 -20.13 25.19
C THR A 817 -22.02 -19.10 24.44
N LEU A 818 -23.21 -19.48 23.99
CA LEU A 818 -24.25 -18.54 23.56
C LEU A 818 -25.59 -18.89 24.22
N PRO A 819 -26.47 -17.91 24.47
CA PRO A 819 -27.82 -18.19 24.97
C PRO A 819 -28.65 -18.95 23.93
N ASN A 820 -29.33 -20.01 24.36
CA ASN A 820 -30.36 -20.66 23.56
C ASN A 820 -31.68 -19.87 23.58
N ALA A 821 -32.71 -20.38 22.89
CA ALA A 821 -34.06 -19.79 22.84
C ALA A 821 -34.74 -19.51 24.20
N ARG A 822 -34.19 -20.02 25.31
CA ARG A 822 -34.67 -19.80 26.70
C ARG A 822 -33.67 -19.03 27.55
N GLY A 823 -32.73 -18.31 26.94
CA GLY A 823 -31.68 -17.53 27.62
C GLY A 823 -30.57 -18.37 28.27
N LYS A 824 -30.73 -19.70 28.40
CA LYS A 824 -29.71 -20.57 29.02
C LYS A 824 -28.50 -20.68 28.10
N GLN A 825 -27.34 -20.29 28.62
CA GLN A 825 -26.04 -20.44 27.96
C GLN A 825 -25.77 -21.89 27.54
N GLN A 826 -25.23 -22.10 26.34
CA GLN A 826 -24.87 -23.40 25.77
C GLN A 826 -23.45 -23.36 25.19
N ASP A 827 -22.63 -24.32 25.58
CA ASP A 827 -21.29 -24.57 25.04
C ASP A 827 -21.32 -24.75 23.51
N ILE A 828 -20.45 -24.04 22.80
CA ILE A 828 -20.41 -24.08 21.33
C ILE A 828 -19.35 -25.07 20.82
N TYR A 829 -19.73 -25.85 19.81
CA TYR A 829 -18.93 -26.90 19.16
C TYR A 829 -19.09 -26.78 17.63
N LEU A 830 -18.09 -27.22 16.85
CA LEU A 830 -18.24 -27.35 15.40
C LEU A 830 -18.95 -28.64 14.97
N TYR A 831 -18.84 -29.73 15.75
CA TYR A 831 -19.49 -31.00 15.47
C TYR A 831 -20.54 -31.36 16.52
N VAL A 832 -21.77 -31.67 16.08
CA VAL A 832 -22.86 -32.18 16.91
C VAL A 832 -23.66 -33.25 16.17
N ASN A 833 -23.68 -34.46 16.72
CA ASN A 833 -24.45 -35.61 16.22
C ASN A 833 -25.12 -36.36 17.39
N GLY A 834 -26.44 -36.19 17.55
CA GLY A 834 -27.14 -36.66 18.75
C GLY A 834 -26.57 -36.02 20.01
N THR A 835 -26.19 -36.85 20.98
CA THR A 835 -25.48 -36.43 22.20
C THR A 835 -23.98 -36.21 22.00
N ASN A 836 -23.39 -36.72 20.91
CA ASN A 836 -21.96 -36.59 20.64
C ASN A 836 -21.60 -35.16 20.19
N ARG A 837 -20.60 -34.56 20.84
CA ARG A 837 -20.11 -33.21 20.60
C ARG A 837 -18.58 -33.23 20.52
N ALA A 838 -18.01 -32.58 19.52
CA ALA A 838 -16.56 -32.53 19.34
C ALA A 838 -16.10 -31.22 18.67
N VAL A 839 -14.81 -30.94 18.72
CA VAL A 839 -14.20 -29.68 18.25
C VAL A 839 -14.84 -28.47 18.97
N PRO A 840 -14.57 -28.30 20.28
CA PRO A 840 -15.11 -27.19 21.06
C PRO A 840 -14.59 -25.85 20.53
N VAL A 841 -15.44 -24.82 20.59
CA VAL A 841 -15.07 -23.45 20.19
C VAL A 841 -14.55 -22.70 21.41
N PRO A 842 -13.28 -22.28 21.45
CA PRO A 842 -12.67 -21.69 22.65
C PRO A 842 -13.16 -20.27 22.92
N LYS A 843 -13.25 -19.86 24.20
CA LYS A 843 -13.55 -18.44 24.59
C LYS A 843 -12.33 -17.54 24.34
N PHE A 844 -11.12 -18.04 24.57
CA PHE A 844 -9.89 -17.27 24.45
C PHE A 844 -8.86 -17.95 23.54
N TYR A 845 -8.13 -17.14 22.77
CA TYR A 845 -6.85 -17.49 22.18
C TYR A 845 -5.75 -16.79 22.97
N TRP A 846 -4.57 -17.41 23.04
CA TRP A 846 -3.40 -16.80 23.65
C TRP A 846 -2.14 -17.05 22.82
N LYS A 847 -1.22 -16.09 22.81
CA LYS A 847 0.07 -16.15 22.12
C LYS A 847 1.15 -15.64 23.07
N ILE A 848 2.28 -16.35 23.15
CA ILE A 848 3.43 -15.93 23.97
C ILE A 848 4.65 -15.83 23.06
N ILE A 849 5.37 -14.72 23.18
CA ILE A 849 6.72 -14.57 22.65
C ILE A 849 7.73 -14.72 23.79
N HIS A 850 8.80 -15.46 23.55
CA HIS A 850 9.88 -15.69 24.52
C HIS A 850 11.24 -15.59 23.81
N ASP A 851 12.17 -14.81 24.37
CA ASP A 851 13.57 -14.83 23.96
C ASP A 851 14.36 -15.81 24.86
N PRO A 852 14.80 -16.96 24.35
CA PRO A 852 15.56 -17.92 25.15
C PRO A 852 16.97 -17.45 25.52
N ARG A 853 17.46 -16.31 25.03
CA ARG A 853 18.72 -15.69 25.49
C ARG A 853 18.50 -14.93 26.79
N SER A 854 17.64 -13.91 26.79
CA SER A 854 17.35 -13.09 27.98
C SER A 854 16.34 -13.71 28.96
N LYS A 855 15.69 -14.82 28.59
CA LYS A 855 14.56 -15.44 29.33
C LYS A 855 13.38 -14.50 29.57
N LYS A 856 13.26 -13.43 28.78
CA LYS A 856 12.12 -12.52 28.83
C LYS A 856 11.00 -13.02 27.93
N GLY A 857 9.76 -12.81 28.35
CA GLY A 857 8.60 -13.19 27.55
C GLY A 857 7.36 -12.36 27.88
N THR A 858 6.49 -12.23 26.90
CA THR A 858 5.23 -11.48 26.99
C THR A 858 4.10 -12.34 26.46
N ALA A 859 3.00 -12.41 27.21
CA ALA A 859 1.79 -13.09 26.82
C ALA A 859 0.78 -12.09 26.26
N PHE A 860 -0.04 -12.55 25.32
CA PHE A 860 -1.15 -11.84 24.72
C PHE A 860 -2.37 -12.75 24.74
N VAL A 861 -3.53 -12.19 25.06
CA VAL A 861 -4.83 -12.89 25.08
C VAL A 861 -5.78 -12.15 24.13
N GLY A 862 -6.56 -12.91 23.37
CA GLY A 862 -7.65 -12.40 22.54
C GLY A 862 -8.95 -13.15 22.81
N LEU A 863 -10.03 -12.39 23.02
CA LEU A 863 -11.38 -12.91 23.23
C LEU A 863 -11.98 -13.33 21.88
N ASN A 864 -12.24 -14.63 21.71
CA ASN A 864 -12.93 -15.21 20.57
C ASN A 864 -14.45 -15.18 20.77
N ASP A 865 -14.97 -14.04 21.22
CA ASP A 865 -16.40 -13.78 21.39
C ASP A 865 -16.73 -12.36 20.90
N PRO A 866 -17.24 -12.23 19.67
CA PRO A 866 -17.64 -10.94 19.09
C PRO A 866 -19.09 -10.57 19.41
N PHE A 867 -19.76 -11.27 20.33
CA PHE A 867 -21.17 -11.05 20.69
C PHE A 867 -21.36 -10.41 22.07
N ILE A 868 -20.29 -10.15 22.83
CA ILE A 868 -20.37 -9.39 24.08
C ILE A 868 -20.90 -7.97 23.84
N GLU A 869 -21.75 -7.48 24.72
CA GLU A 869 -22.35 -6.14 24.61
C GLU A 869 -21.50 -5.05 25.27
N SER A 870 -20.68 -5.42 26.26
CA SER A 870 -19.80 -4.52 27.01
C SER A 870 -18.51 -5.23 27.46
N ILE A 871 -17.54 -4.44 27.93
CA ILE A 871 -16.27 -4.93 28.48
C ILE A 871 -16.41 -5.03 30.00
N THR A 872 -16.28 -6.25 30.53
CA THR A 872 -16.43 -6.60 31.95
C THR A 872 -15.21 -7.36 32.47
N GLU A 873 -15.00 -7.37 33.79
CA GLU A 873 -13.78 -7.94 34.40
C GLU A 873 -13.56 -9.44 34.09
N ASP A 874 -14.63 -10.21 33.87
CA ASP A 874 -14.57 -11.65 33.56
C ASP A 874 -13.88 -12.00 32.23
N ILE A 875 -13.63 -11.00 31.37
CA ILE A 875 -12.88 -11.20 30.12
C ILE A 875 -11.36 -11.14 30.35
N TYR A 876 -10.89 -10.68 31.51
CA TYR A 876 -9.47 -10.58 31.87
C TYR A 876 -9.02 -11.80 32.70
N ILE A 877 -8.36 -12.76 32.04
CA ILE A 877 -7.82 -13.98 32.69
C ILE A 877 -6.39 -13.79 33.23
N CYS A 878 -5.85 -12.58 33.10
CA CYS A 878 -4.57 -12.13 33.64
C CYS A 878 -4.52 -10.59 33.63
N SER A 879 -3.66 -10.01 34.46
CA SER A 879 -3.52 -8.57 34.66
C SER A 879 -3.04 -7.85 33.38
N ASP A 880 -3.80 -6.88 32.88
CA ASP A 880 -3.42 -6.17 31.65
C ASP A 880 -2.16 -5.29 31.82
N ILE A 881 -1.18 -5.50 30.94
CA ILE A 881 0.05 -4.72 30.81
C ILE A 881 0.20 -4.06 29.44
N SER A 882 -0.84 -4.05 28.59
CA SER A 882 -0.81 -3.50 27.22
C SER A 882 -0.25 -2.08 27.16
N SER A 883 -0.51 -1.26 28.18
CA SER A 883 0.06 0.08 28.35
C SER A 883 1.60 0.14 28.33
N LYS A 884 2.28 -0.97 28.64
CA LYS A 884 3.75 -1.15 28.62
C LYS A 884 4.29 -1.61 27.27
N ILE A 885 3.46 -2.15 26.36
CA ILE A 885 3.90 -2.78 25.10
C ILE A 885 3.65 -1.82 23.91
N LYS A 886 4.58 -0.88 23.67
CA LYS A 886 4.36 0.26 22.77
C LYS A 886 4.32 -0.05 21.26
N TRP A 887 4.73 -1.25 20.85
CA TRP A 887 4.82 -1.65 19.42
C TRP A 887 3.57 -2.38 18.88
N LEU A 888 2.52 -2.56 19.69
CA LEU A 888 1.29 -3.22 19.27
C LEU A 888 0.38 -2.30 18.44
N LEU A 889 -0.03 -2.78 17.26
CA LEU A 889 -0.89 -2.04 16.32
C LEU A 889 -2.36 -2.54 16.31
N TRP A 890 -2.79 -3.17 17.40
CA TRP A 890 -4.15 -3.66 17.62
C TRP A 890 -5.08 -2.57 18.17
N ARG A 891 -6.38 -2.86 18.22
CA ARG A 891 -7.42 -2.02 18.82
C ARG A 891 -8.00 -2.75 20.04
N PRO A 892 -7.39 -2.65 21.24
CA PRO A 892 -7.68 -3.58 22.34
C PRO A 892 -9.16 -3.64 22.71
N ASN A 893 -9.88 -2.52 22.60
CA ASN A 893 -11.29 -2.38 22.99
C ASN A 893 -12.30 -2.53 21.82
N ASP A 894 -11.87 -2.92 20.62
CA ASP A 894 -12.75 -3.10 19.45
C ASP A 894 -13.39 -4.50 19.47
N ILE A 895 -14.55 -4.62 20.13
CA ILE A 895 -15.31 -5.89 20.29
C ILE A 895 -15.46 -6.65 18.96
N LYS A 896 -15.71 -5.95 17.85
CA LYS A 896 -15.94 -6.57 16.54
C LYS A 896 -14.65 -7.17 15.96
N ALA A 897 -13.51 -6.55 16.24
CA ALA A 897 -12.18 -7.09 15.96
C ALA A 897 -11.71 -8.13 17.00
N GLY A 898 -12.52 -8.43 18.02
CA GLY A 898 -12.21 -9.28 19.16
C GLY A 898 -11.32 -8.56 20.19
N ILE A 899 -11.79 -8.43 21.44
CA ILE A 899 -11.03 -7.78 22.52
C ILE A 899 -9.65 -8.44 22.67
N SER A 900 -8.59 -7.67 22.91
CA SER A 900 -7.24 -8.23 23.09
C SER A 900 -6.39 -7.40 24.03
N TYR A 901 -5.62 -8.07 24.89
CA TYR A 901 -4.78 -7.47 25.94
C TYR A 901 -3.50 -8.29 26.18
N ALA A 902 -2.47 -7.67 26.76
CA ALA A 902 -1.19 -8.29 27.07
C ALA A 902 -1.06 -8.56 28.57
N CYS A 903 -0.33 -9.59 28.99
CA CYS A 903 -0.03 -9.84 30.40
C CYS A 903 1.33 -10.55 30.57
N THR A 904 1.76 -10.74 31.82
CA THR A 904 2.98 -11.51 32.08
C THR A 904 2.72 -13.00 31.88
N VAL A 905 3.73 -13.74 31.41
CA VAL A 905 3.60 -15.19 31.15
C VAL A 905 3.20 -15.97 32.40
N ASP A 906 3.76 -15.60 33.55
CA ASP A 906 3.51 -16.26 34.84
C ASP A 906 2.17 -15.88 35.49
N ASP A 907 1.56 -14.76 35.08
CA ASP A 907 0.19 -14.45 35.46
C ASP A 907 -0.82 -15.24 34.61
N LEU A 908 -0.62 -15.29 33.28
CA LEU A 908 -1.48 -16.10 32.40
C LEU A 908 -1.45 -17.59 32.75
N ARG A 909 -0.29 -18.13 33.15
CA ARG A 909 -0.12 -19.52 33.60
C ARG A 909 -1.02 -19.92 34.77
N LYS A 910 -1.48 -18.96 35.60
CA LYS A 910 -2.39 -19.23 36.73
C LYS A 910 -3.78 -19.63 36.23
N ALA A 911 -4.29 -18.94 35.22
CA ALA A 911 -5.58 -19.25 34.59
C ALA A 911 -5.47 -20.37 33.53
N VAL A 912 -4.33 -20.45 32.84
CA VAL A 912 -4.14 -21.32 31.67
C VAL A 912 -3.06 -22.39 31.94
N PRO A 913 -3.39 -23.47 32.67
CA PRO A 913 -2.44 -24.52 33.05
C PRO A 913 -1.91 -25.36 31.87
N THR A 914 -2.53 -25.24 30.69
CA THR A 914 -2.08 -25.86 29.43
C THR A 914 -0.81 -25.21 28.85
N ILE A 915 -0.39 -24.04 29.33
CA ILE A 915 0.85 -23.37 28.89
C ILE A 915 2.07 -24.19 29.33
N PRO A 916 3.01 -24.52 28.43
CA PRO A 916 4.25 -25.19 28.79
C PRO A 916 5.07 -24.46 29.85
N LYS A 917 5.67 -25.22 30.78
CA LYS A 917 6.63 -24.70 31.76
C LYS A 917 7.97 -24.41 31.08
N PHE A 918 8.37 -23.14 31.08
CA PHE A 918 9.68 -22.66 30.68
C PHE A 918 10.03 -21.41 31.51
N GLN A 919 11.31 -21.22 31.83
CA GLN A 919 11.75 -20.12 32.70
C GLN A 919 11.45 -18.76 32.07
N THR A 920 10.88 -17.86 32.87
CA THR A 920 10.63 -16.46 32.52
C THR A 920 11.15 -15.55 33.63
N VAL A 921 11.87 -14.48 33.26
CA VAL A 921 12.52 -13.55 34.23
C VAL A 921 12.10 -12.09 34.05
N GLY A 922 11.12 -11.81 33.19
CA GLY A 922 10.58 -10.48 32.96
C GLY A 922 9.82 -10.35 31.64
N ILE A 923 9.19 -9.20 31.46
CA ILE A 923 8.41 -8.85 30.27
C ILE A 923 9.37 -8.60 29.08
N LEU A 924 8.99 -9.05 27.89
CA LEU A 924 9.67 -8.75 26.63
C LEU A 924 8.98 -7.56 25.94
N THR A 925 9.58 -6.37 26.07
CA THR A 925 9.09 -5.07 25.60
C THR A 925 9.87 -4.54 24.40
#